data_AF-A0A1Y2H5P9-F1
#
_entry.id   AF-A0A1Y2H5P9-F1
#
_cell.length_a   1.000
_cell.length_b   1.000
_cell.length_c   1.000
_cell.angle_alpha   90.00
_cell.angle_beta   90.00
_cell.angle_gamma   90.00
#
_symmetry.space_group_name_H-M   'P 1'
#
loop_
_entity.id
_entity.type
_entity.pdbx_description
1 polymer ?
#
loop_
_entity_poly.entity_id
_entity_poly.type
_entity_poly.pdbx_seq_one_letter_code
_entity_poly.pdbx_strand_id
1 'polypeptide(L)'
;MTADSTQQPLTSGGSTRPESIPLPDSPHLIAIDDAQQAAVDPAVPTTKSRAPGGDNLAGHLTKEFHLREPEKSTLPVWLNQFLVLTKRNLLLIVRYKKATLAQAVFAPVLFTTLLLLLQTLYVQRQRRERLYPTPATLAGVQLCQGVVESAPCVTVMYTPDTPATRLIMRTFSEKNKERTGKALELTANALTDTSRPQSKIGIVPVPNPDFIYNYVLTNPNTTQFGVAFQSTLPTARYQLWYNTTQAANGSDIYAGELLSMQRGLDEAILAVATTENAVSQPDSFTVAGGLDSGRLDVLVKDWPTVAPENVPDTIVSNMGAMFFFCSVMVVFIAILQDVVTEKELMLRHAMATMGLRASVYWVSTFLSRALLVLLASLVTVVTGIACQFSAFTQSSFLVMLIIFFVFGLAMVSFAFFITTFCRRARVAVLVGMFIFIIGLLFQSFAFSSAFVGYVWWDSSTPTYWQYIFNCIPFFSFGKLFLDVSIMTAGRFDFLTATNVPGPGFPLSALWNPIPKDQLPSYDGRIPSVPYPITTLWILGLNVVVYFVLAWYFDKVIPDEYGRRQSVVFFLTPRYWGFKKSAAQALQDFVNRTMPLGDRPEFRVMGEDDDVAEERKKVFDKDVDAAVRIGNLRKVYRNSLFFASKTDKVAVRSLCLTLGEGELLALLGQNGAGKSTTMSMLSGLTPPSAGDAVIFGKSVTEDMDEIRANIGICPQHDLLFNDLTPIEHIELYGGIKHLSKAEIEKVCKERLEAVRLTKVAKQKVGTFSGGMKRRLSVVISTIGDPKVLFLDEPTTGMDPVNRRHVWAFLEAFKKGRVTVLTTHAMEEADALGDRIAVMALGRLRALGPNIHLKNKFGLGYRIGLTARLGYTDVAKNLDDSAGALMYRVPRSFTEKVPEFVRMIESGEGKNVVESWGLSQTTLEEVFLRLIRQAVAEAAE
;
A
#
# COMPACT_ATOMS: atom_id res chain seq x y z
N MET A 1 -42.76 -13.19 -44.87
CA MET A 1 -42.76 -14.35 -43.95
C MET A 1 -42.32 -13.81 -42.58
N THR A 2 -43.15 -13.04 -41.85
CA THR A 2 -44.19 -13.48 -40.87
C THR A 2 -43.64 -14.56 -39.93
N ALA A 3 -43.69 -14.50 -38.60
CA ALA A 3 -44.16 -13.59 -37.55
C ALA A 3 -43.51 -14.19 -36.24
N ASP A 4 -43.58 -13.71 -35.00
CA ASP A 4 -44.53 -12.83 -34.35
C ASP A 4 -44.01 -12.41 -32.96
N SER A 5 -44.54 -11.28 -32.52
CA SER A 5 -44.44 -10.61 -31.22
C SER A 5 -45.40 -11.18 -30.17
N THR A 6 -45.19 -10.86 -28.87
CA THR A 6 -46.16 -10.40 -27.82
C THR A 6 -45.60 -10.69 -26.41
N GLN A 7 -45.36 -9.75 -25.48
CA GLN A 7 -46.23 -8.86 -24.69
C GLN A 7 -47.34 -9.55 -23.85
N GLN A 8 -47.14 -9.57 -22.52
CA GLN A 8 -48.05 -9.29 -21.34
C GLN A 8 -49.52 -9.80 -21.34
N PRO A 9 -50.20 -10.06 -20.17
CA PRO A 9 -50.46 -9.06 -19.11
C PRO A 9 -50.77 -9.54 -17.66
N LEU A 10 -51.11 -8.56 -16.80
CA LEU A 10 -51.57 -8.58 -15.40
C LEU A 10 -52.90 -9.32 -15.15
N THR A 11 -53.15 -9.77 -13.90
CA THR A 11 -54.27 -9.31 -13.02
C THR A 11 -54.27 -9.97 -11.61
N SER A 12 -54.56 -9.14 -10.58
CA SER A 12 -55.24 -9.33 -9.26
C SER A 12 -55.35 -10.72 -8.57
N GLY A 13 -55.35 -10.91 -7.26
CA GLY A 13 -55.50 -10.06 -6.06
C GLY A 13 -55.97 -10.94 -4.85
N GLY A 14 -55.79 -10.46 -3.60
CA GLY A 14 -56.35 -11.02 -2.35
C GLY A 14 -55.28 -11.42 -1.31
N SER A 15 -54.98 -10.60 -0.28
CA SER A 15 -55.68 -10.40 1.00
C SER A 15 -55.54 -11.54 2.01
N THR A 16 -54.65 -11.40 3.01
CA THR A 16 -54.86 -11.81 4.41
C THR A 16 -53.90 -11.07 5.36
N ARG A 17 -54.38 -10.88 6.60
CA ARG A 17 -53.96 -9.97 7.69
C ARG A 17 -52.61 -10.29 8.36
N PRO A 18 -52.04 -9.33 9.14
CA PRO A 18 -50.83 -9.53 9.95
C PRO A 18 -51.18 -10.07 11.35
N GLU A 19 -50.42 -11.07 11.83
CA GLU A 19 -50.53 -11.63 13.17
C GLU A 19 -49.58 -10.95 14.18
N SER A 20 -50.09 -10.90 15.40
CA SER A 20 -49.64 -10.18 16.58
C SER A 20 -48.54 -10.88 17.38
N ILE A 21 -47.78 -10.03 18.07
CA ILE A 21 -46.81 -10.28 19.15
C ILE A 21 -47.39 -11.18 20.26
N PRO A 22 -46.54 -11.99 20.92
CA PRO A 22 -46.63 -12.13 22.37
C PRO A 22 -45.28 -11.90 23.08
N LEU A 23 -45.37 -11.21 24.23
CA LEU A 23 -44.38 -11.15 25.30
C LEU A 23 -44.14 -12.55 25.90
N PRO A 24 -43.00 -12.76 26.59
CA PRO A 24 -43.07 -13.57 27.80
C PRO A 24 -42.31 -12.97 28.99
N ASP A 25 -42.88 -13.32 30.15
CA ASP A 25 -42.47 -13.04 31.51
C ASP A 25 -41.09 -13.60 31.90
N SER A 26 -40.45 -12.92 32.86
CA SER A 26 -39.41 -13.46 33.76
C SER A 26 -40.06 -14.23 34.93
N PRO A 27 -39.33 -14.85 35.89
CA PRO A 27 -37.91 -15.24 35.98
C PRO A 27 -37.73 -16.71 36.44
N HIS A 28 -36.55 -17.35 36.29
CA HIS A 28 -36.15 -18.44 37.21
C HIS A 28 -34.61 -18.61 37.30
N LEU A 29 -34.15 -18.64 38.56
CA LEU A 29 -32.83 -19.03 39.05
C LEU A 29 -32.54 -20.52 38.82
N ILE A 30 -31.29 -20.86 38.48
CA ILE A 30 -30.59 -22.13 38.80
C ILE A 30 -29.09 -21.76 38.93
N ALA A 31 -28.53 -21.54 40.12
CA ALA A 31 -27.96 -22.52 41.06
C ALA A 31 -26.84 -23.39 40.46
N ILE A 32 -25.59 -23.15 40.87
CA ILE A 32 -24.46 -24.06 40.67
C ILE A 32 -23.87 -24.33 42.06
N ASP A 33 -24.00 -25.58 42.50
CA ASP A 33 -23.37 -26.15 43.69
C ASP A 33 -21.98 -26.73 43.38
N ASP A 34 -21.08 -26.49 44.33
CA ASP A 34 -19.95 -27.27 44.87
C ASP A 34 -19.37 -28.50 44.13
N ALA A 35 -18.03 -28.55 44.03
CA ALA A 35 -17.19 -29.44 44.86
C ALA A 35 -15.67 -29.40 44.51
N GLN A 36 -14.88 -29.02 45.53
CA GLN A 36 -13.59 -29.57 46.03
C GLN A 36 -12.50 -30.15 45.10
N GLN A 37 -11.26 -29.62 45.28
CA GLN A 37 -10.06 -30.32 45.80
C GLN A 37 -8.87 -29.32 45.85
N ALA A 38 -8.48 -28.82 47.02
CA ALA A 38 -7.47 -29.36 47.95
C ALA A 38 -6.00 -29.06 47.53
N ALA A 39 -5.39 -28.06 48.16
CA ALA A 39 -3.95 -28.03 48.45
C ALA A 39 -3.70 -27.15 49.68
N VAL A 40 -3.01 -27.76 50.64
CA VAL A 40 -2.65 -27.29 51.98
C VAL A 40 -1.38 -26.45 51.91
N ASP A 41 -1.34 -25.29 52.56
CA ASP A 41 -0.24 -24.94 53.49
C ASP A 41 -0.50 -23.61 54.24
N PRO A 42 -0.02 -23.47 55.49
CA PRO A 42 -0.38 -22.38 56.40
C PRO A 42 0.74 -21.33 56.52
N ALA A 43 0.37 -20.05 56.65
CA ALA A 43 1.03 -19.10 57.55
C ALA A 43 0.34 -17.73 57.47
N VAL A 44 -0.40 -17.40 58.52
CA VAL A 44 -0.77 -16.02 58.87
C VAL A 44 0.05 -15.63 60.09
N PRO A 45 0.58 -14.41 60.15
CA PRO A 45 0.57 -13.67 61.39
C PRO A 45 -0.44 -12.53 61.32
N THR A 46 -1.27 -12.54 62.34
CA THR A 46 -2.38 -11.67 62.66
C THR A 46 -1.98 -10.20 62.76
N THR A 47 -2.84 -9.29 62.32
CA THR A 47 -3.13 -8.05 63.08
C THR A 47 -4.41 -7.34 62.60
N LYS A 48 -5.34 -7.25 63.55
CA LYS A 48 -6.30 -6.16 63.87
C LYS A 48 -7.36 -5.73 62.82
N SER A 49 -8.59 -5.94 63.26
CA SER A 49 -9.84 -5.41 62.75
C SER A 49 -9.86 -3.87 62.68
N ARG A 50 -10.40 -3.34 61.59
CA ARG A 50 -10.97 -1.98 61.52
C ARG A 50 -12.22 -2.02 60.64
N ALA A 51 -13.30 -1.44 61.17
CA ALA A 51 -14.62 -1.32 60.56
C ALA A 51 -14.60 -0.68 59.15
N PRO A 52 -15.63 -0.90 58.30
CA PRO A 52 -15.65 -0.36 56.95
C PRO A 52 -15.92 1.15 56.99
N GLY A 53 -14.86 1.94 56.83
CA GLY A 53 -14.95 3.38 56.58
C GLY A 53 -15.16 3.62 55.09
N GLY A 54 -16.10 4.51 54.76
CA GLY A 54 -16.38 4.94 53.38
C GLY A 54 -15.13 5.45 52.66
N ASP A 55 -15.11 5.20 51.35
CA ASP A 55 -14.08 5.68 50.42
C ASP A 55 -13.97 7.21 50.45
N ASN A 56 -13.11 7.73 51.32
CA ASN A 56 -12.72 9.14 51.30
C ASN A 56 -11.91 9.42 50.03
N LEU A 57 -12.60 9.97 49.01
CA LEU A 57 -12.03 10.41 47.73
C LEU A 57 -10.80 11.34 47.90
N ALA A 58 -10.72 12.05 49.03
CA ALA A 58 -9.67 13.00 49.36
C ALA A 58 -8.38 12.36 49.92
N GLY A 59 -8.43 11.14 50.46
CA GLY A 59 -7.28 10.53 51.14
C GLY A 59 -6.20 9.96 50.21
N HIS A 60 -6.54 9.63 48.96
CA HIS A 60 -5.64 8.95 48.03
C HIS A 60 -4.89 9.88 47.05
N LEU A 61 -5.18 11.19 47.04
CA LEU A 61 -4.66 12.15 46.05
C LEU A 61 -3.86 13.33 46.66
N THR A 62 -3.31 13.18 47.87
CA THR A 62 -2.57 14.24 48.58
C THR A 62 -1.15 14.53 48.04
N LYS A 63 -0.73 13.91 46.93
CA LYS A 63 0.56 14.24 46.30
C LYS A 63 0.44 15.52 45.48
N GLU A 64 1.03 16.60 45.97
CA GLU A 64 1.17 17.84 45.20
C GLU A 64 2.17 17.63 44.04
N PHE A 65 1.73 17.91 42.81
CA PHE A 65 2.59 17.83 41.63
C PHE A 65 3.28 19.19 41.38
N HIS A 66 4.25 19.52 42.23
CA HIS A 66 5.06 20.73 42.01
C HIS A 66 5.80 20.70 40.67
N LEU A 67 5.97 21.87 40.09
CA LEU A 67 6.76 22.08 38.88
C LEU A 67 8.23 21.83 39.23
N ARG A 68 8.70 20.62 38.94
CA ARG A 68 10.09 20.19 39.12
C ARG A 68 10.71 19.97 37.75
N GLU A 69 11.98 20.29 37.59
CA GLU A 69 12.71 19.84 36.40
C GLU A 69 12.89 18.31 36.47
N PRO A 70 12.31 17.55 35.53
CA PRO A 70 12.42 16.10 35.57
C PRO A 70 13.85 15.66 35.27
N GLU A 71 14.26 14.53 35.85
CA GLU A 71 15.59 13.97 35.58
C GLU A 71 15.67 13.54 34.11
N LYS A 72 16.61 14.14 33.37
CA LYS A 72 16.82 13.88 31.94
C LYS A 72 17.83 12.75 31.75
N SER A 73 17.71 12.04 30.63
CA SER A 73 18.70 11.02 30.26
C SER A 73 20.05 11.66 29.91
N THR A 74 21.15 10.92 30.09
CA THR A 74 22.52 11.39 29.78
C THR A 74 22.87 11.35 28.29
N LEU A 75 22.04 10.69 27.47
CA LEU A 75 22.29 10.52 26.03
C LEU A 75 21.98 11.82 25.26
N PRO A 76 22.52 12.01 24.04
CA PRO A 76 22.04 13.06 23.14
C PRO A 76 20.56 12.86 22.80
N VAL A 77 19.78 13.95 22.74
CA VAL A 77 18.32 13.91 22.46
C VAL A 77 17.99 13.10 21.21
N TRP A 78 18.73 13.31 20.12
CA TRP A 78 18.51 12.59 18.86
C TRP A 78 18.73 11.07 19.02
N LEU A 79 19.79 10.67 19.73
CA LEU A 79 20.12 9.26 19.93
C LEU A 79 19.11 8.57 20.86
N ASN A 80 18.67 9.25 21.93
CA ASN A 80 17.65 8.72 22.82
C ASN A 80 16.33 8.48 22.08
N GLN A 81 15.86 9.48 21.32
CA GLN A 81 14.66 9.36 20.50
C GLN A 81 14.78 8.22 19.48
N PHE A 82 15.96 8.07 18.86
CA PHE A 82 16.23 7.01 17.89
C PHE A 82 16.15 5.61 18.50
N LEU A 83 16.78 5.40 19.66
CA LEU A 83 16.73 4.11 20.36
C LEU A 83 15.31 3.75 20.82
N VAL A 84 14.57 4.74 21.33
CA VAL A 84 13.18 4.54 21.78
C VAL A 84 12.26 4.17 20.61
N LEU A 85 12.36 4.88 19.48
CA LEU A 85 11.59 4.52 18.28
C LEU A 85 12.03 3.17 17.70
N THR A 86 13.32 2.87 17.69
CA THR A 86 13.81 1.59 17.17
C THR A 86 13.30 0.43 18.03
N LYS A 87 13.31 0.59 19.36
CA LYS A 87 12.70 -0.36 20.32
C LYS A 87 11.22 -0.56 20.00
N ARG A 88 10.46 0.51 19.78
CA ARG A 88 9.04 0.45 19.36
C ARG A 88 8.87 -0.31 18.06
N ASN A 89 9.65 0.00 17.02
CA ASN A 89 9.58 -0.65 15.71
C ASN A 89 9.82 -2.15 15.82
N LEU A 90 10.87 -2.55 16.54
CA LEU A 90 11.21 -3.96 16.76
C LEU A 90 10.13 -4.69 17.56
N LEU A 91 9.59 -4.05 18.61
CA LEU A 91 8.50 -4.62 19.40
C LEU A 91 7.26 -4.87 18.53
N LEU A 92 6.89 -3.93 17.66
CA LEU A 92 5.77 -4.11 16.73
C LEU A 92 6.05 -5.25 15.74
N ILE A 93 7.25 -5.34 15.15
CA ILE A 93 7.65 -6.45 14.26
C ILE A 93 7.52 -7.80 14.98
N VAL A 94 7.92 -7.87 16.25
CA VAL A 94 7.82 -9.08 17.08
C VAL A 94 6.38 -9.40 17.49
N ARG A 95 5.49 -8.41 17.63
CA ARG A 95 4.06 -8.66 17.93
C ARG A 95 3.27 -9.07 16.70
N TYR A 96 3.57 -8.49 15.54
CA TYR A 96 2.97 -8.86 14.26
C TYR A 96 3.64 -10.10 13.64
N LYS A 97 3.91 -11.15 14.43
CA LYS A 97 4.63 -12.35 13.98
C LYS A 97 4.04 -12.95 12.70
N LYS A 98 2.72 -12.99 12.58
CA LYS A 98 2.05 -13.52 11.39
C LYS A 98 2.37 -12.71 10.13
N ALA A 99 2.30 -11.38 10.21
CA ALA A 99 2.61 -10.51 9.08
C ALA A 99 4.11 -10.52 8.76
N THR A 100 4.97 -10.46 9.78
CA THR A 100 6.43 -10.52 9.64
C THR A 100 6.87 -11.85 9.02
N LEU A 101 6.32 -12.98 9.46
CA LEU A 101 6.62 -14.30 8.87
C LEU A 101 6.08 -14.41 7.45
N ALA A 102 4.90 -13.85 7.17
CA ALA A 102 4.34 -13.84 5.83
C ALA A 102 5.26 -13.09 4.84
N GLN A 103 5.79 -11.94 5.26
CA GLN A 103 6.66 -11.08 4.46
C GLN A 103 8.09 -11.63 4.32
N ALA A 104 8.71 -12.03 5.43
CA ALA A 104 10.13 -12.39 5.45
C ALA A 104 10.41 -13.85 5.11
N VAL A 105 9.45 -14.75 5.30
CA VAL A 105 9.66 -16.20 5.12
C VAL A 105 8.71 -16.77 4.07
N PHE A 106 7.40 -16.64 4.27
CA PHE A 106 6.42 -17.31 3.43
C PHE A 106 6.44 -16.81 1.98
N ALA A 107 6.51 -15.49 1.75
CA ALA A 107 6.53 -14.94 0.40
C ALA A 107 7.77 -15.38 -0.40
N PRO A 108 9.02 -15.25 0.09
CA PRO A 108 10.19 -15.83 -0.57
C PRO A 108 10.06 -17.32 -0.87
N VAL A 109 9.62 -18.12 0.12
CA VAL A 109 9.47 -19.58 -0.04
C VAL A 109 8.40 -19.90 -1.09
N LEU A 110 7.25 -19.24 -1.05
CA LEU A 110 6.14 -19.48 -1.98
C LEU A 110 6.55 -19.21 -3.44
N PHE A 111 7.19 -18.08 -3.72
CA PHE A 111 7.58 -17.75 -5.09
C PHE A 111 8.77 -18.58 -5.58
N THR A 112 9.69 -18.99 -4.70
CA THR A 112 10.78 -19.89 -5.07
C THR A 112 10.31 -21.32 -5.33
N THR A 113 9.37 -21.84 -4.53
CA THR A 113 8.78 -23.17 -4.77
C THR A 113 7.90 -23.20 -6.01
N LEU A 114 7.17 -22.12 -6.29
CA LEU A 114 6.40 -22.00 -7.54
C LEU A 114 7.31 -21.97 -8.77
N LEU A 115 8.45 -21.28 -8.69
CA LEU A 115 9.46 -21.30 -9.75
C LEU A 115 10.09 -22.69 -9.92
N LEU A 116 10.35 -23.41 -8.82
CA LEU A 116 10.85 -24.78 -8.86
C LEU A 116 9.83 -25.72 -9.53
N LEU A 117 8.54 -25.58 -9.22
CA LEU A 117 7.47 -26.35 -9.85
C LEU A 117 7.46 -26.15 -11.37
N LEU A 118 7.57 -24.90 -11.84
CA LEU A 118 7.62 -24.61 -13.27
C LEU A 118 8.88 -25.17 -13.94
N GLN A 119 10.05 -25.04 -13.30
CA GLN A 119 11.31 -25.60 -13.81
C GLN A 119 11.24 -27.12 -13.89
N THR A 120 10.74 -27.80 -12.86
CA THR A 120 10.59 -29.26 -12.84
C THR A 120 9.61 -29.77 -13.90
N LEU A 121 8.47 -29.10 -14.11
CA LEU A 121 7.54 -29.41 -15.19
C LEU A 121 8.19 -29.23 -16.58
N TYR A 122 8.98 -28.18 -16.75
CA TYR A 122 9.73 -27.96 -17.99
C TYR A 122 10.76 -29.07 -18.23
N VAL A 123 11.54 -29.44 -17.22
CA VAL A 123 12.53 -30.52 -17.30
C VAL A 123 11.87 -31.86 -17.61
N GLN A 124 10.73 -32.19 -16.97
CA GLN A 124 9.98 -33.41 -17.28
C GLN A 124 9.49 -33.46 -18.72
N ARG A 125 9.05 -32.32 -19.27
CA ARG A 125 8.62 -32.24 -20.67
C ARG A 125 9.79 -32.45 -21.64
N GLN A 126 10.97 -31.89 -21.33
CA GLN A 126 12.16 -31.99 -22.19
C GLN A 126 12.86 -33.36 -22.07
N ARG A 127 12.84 -34.00 -20.91
CA ARG A 127 13.42 -35.34 -20.70
C ARG A 127 12.57 -36.50 -21.24
N ARG A 128 11.57 -36.23 -22.08
CA ARG A 128 10.72 -37.29 -22.63
C ARG A 128 11.46 -38.03 -23.74
N GLU A 129 11.95 -39.21 -23.41
CA GLU A 129 12.60 -40.11 -24.37
C GLU A 129 11.61 -40.68 -25.39
N ARG A 130 12.06 -40.86 -26.63
CA ARG A 130 11.37 -41.64 -27.66
C ARG A 130 12.30 -42.75 -28.13
N LEU A 131 12.34 -43.83 -27.37
CA LEU A 131 13.15 -45.01 -27.68
C LEU A 131 12.61 -45.80 -28.88
N TYR A 132 11.29 -45.77 -29.07
CA TYR A 132 10.60 -46.47 -30.15
C TYR A 132 9.73 -45.50 -30.95
N PRO A 133 10.33 -44.66 -31.82
CA PRO A 133 9.55 -43.82 -32.72
C PRO A 133 8.64 -44.69 -33.59
N THR A 134 7.41 -44.21 -33.82
CA THR A 134 6.42 -44.93 -34.63
C THR A 134 6.86 -44.91 -36.09
N PRO A 135 6.89 -46.08 -36.78
CA PRO A 135 7.22 -46.10 -38.20
C PRO A 135 6.12 -45.39 -39.00
N ALA A 136 6.54 -44.63 -40.01
CA ALA A 136 5.67 -43.99 -40.99
C ALA A 136 5.88 -44.66 -42.36
N THR A 137 4.80 -44.78 -43.13
CA THR A 137 4.87 -45.26 -44.51
C THR A 137 5.31 -44.13 -45.43
N LEU A 138 6.11 -44.45 -46.44
CA LEU A 138 6.44 -43.49 -47.50
C LEU A 138 5.20 -43.17 -48.33
N ALA A 139 4.78 -41.92 -48.33
CA ALA A 139 3.77 -41.40 -49.25
C ALA A 139 4.38 -41.32 -50.65
N GLY A 140 3.68 -41.80 -51.68
CA GLY A 140 4.18 -41.77 -53.06
C GLY A 140 4.50 -40.36 -53.57
N VAL A 141 5.05 -40.26 -54.78
CA VAL A 141 5.48 -39.00 -55.39
C VAL A 141 4.27 -38.14 -55.73
N GLN A 142 4.21 -36.94 -55.14
CA GLN A 142 3.16 -35.97 -55.44
C GLN A 142 3.41 -35.27 -56.77
N LEU A 143 2.35 -34.69 -57.35
CA LEU A 143 2.50 -33.84 -58.52
C LEU A 143 3.35 -32.61 -58.16
N CYS A 144 4.24 -32.22 -59.07
CA CYS A 144 5.11 -31.08 -58.85
C CYS A 144 4.34 -29.80 -58.45
N GLN A 145 5.00 -28.99 -57.64
CA GLN A 145 4.54 -27.65 -57.27
C GLN A 145 5.60 -26.65 -57.71
N GLY A 146 5.22 -25.71 -58.59
CA GLY A 146 6.07 -24.58 -58.91
C GLY A 146 6.05 -23.55 -57.77
N VAL A 147 6.50 -22.33 -58.04
CA VAL A 147 6.58 -21.23 -57.03
C VAL A 147 5.23 -20.95 -56.35
N VAL A 148 4.13 -21.21 -57.06
CA VAL A 148 2.75 -21.17 -56.56
C VAL A 148 2.10 -22.51 -56.89
N GLU A 149 1.10 -22.94 -56.11
CA GLU A 149 0.47 -24.26 -56.28
C GLU A 149 -0.12 -24.49 -57.69
N SER A 150 -0.49 -23.44 -58.43
CA SER A 150 -0.99 -23.51 -59.82
C SER A 150 0.09 -23.38 -60.89
N ALA A 151 1.34 -23.10 -60.53
CA ALA A 151 2.40 -22.83 -61.48
C ALA A 151 2.79 -24.11 -62.27
N PRO A 152 3.11 -23.97 -63.57
CA PRO A 152 3.47 -25.10 -64.42
C PRO A 152 4.83 -25.67 -64.04
N CYS A 153 4.94 -26.99 -64.08
CA CYS A 153 6.12 -27.74 -63.69
C CYS A 153 6.08 -29.15 -64.28
N VAL A 154 7.20 -29.84 -64.25
CA VAL A 154 7.36 -31.23 -64.68
C VAL A 154 7.71 -32.07 -63.47
N THR A 155 6.94 -33.13 -63.22
CA THR A 155 7.15 -34.00 -62.05
C THR A 155 8.32 -34.97 -62.29
N VAL A 156 8.31 -35.72 -63.41
CA VAL A 156 9.36 -36.67 -63.75
C VAL A 156 9.74 -36.59 -65.23
N MET A 157 11.04 -36.42 -65.51
CA MET A 157 11.61 -36.59 -66.86
C MET A 157 12.33 -37.94 -66.96
N TYR A 158 12.28 -38.65 -68.09
CA TYR A 158 13.04 -39.89 -68.25
C TYR A 158 13.62 -40.14 -69.65
N THR A 159 14.73 -40.89 -69.72
CA THR A 159 15.48 -41.23 -70.95
C THR A 159 16.17 -42.60 -70.81
N PRO A 160 16.40 -43.38 -71.88
CA PRO A 160 15.89 -43.19 -73.24
C PRO A 160 14.43 -43.60 -73.37
N ASP A 161 13.77 -43.09 -74.41
CA ASP A 161 12.38 -43.39 -74.73
C ASP A 161 12.27 -44.70 -75.52
N THR A 162 12.18 -45.83 -74.82
CA THR A 162 12.07 -47.18 -75.40
C THR A 162 10.76 -47.83 -74.95
N PRO A 163 10.22 -48.82 -75.68
CA PRO A 163 9.03 -49.56 -75.25
C PRO A 163 9.14 -50.11 -73.82
N ALA A 164 10.33 -50.60 -73.44
CA ALA A 164 10.58 -51.14 -72.09
C ALA A 164 10.58 -50.05 -71.00
N THR A 165 11.22 -48.90 -71.23
CA THR A 165 11.24 -47.79 -70.26
C THR A 165 9.89 -47.09 -70.15
N ARG A 166 9.13 -46.98 -71.26
CA ARG A 166 7.72 -46.53 -71.25
C ARG A 166 6.83 -47.42 -70.40
N LEU A 167 7.00 -48.74 -70.52
CA LEU A 167 6.24 -49.71 -69.73
C LEU A 167 6.55 -49.54 -68.23
N ILE A 168 7.82 -49.44 -67.85
CA ILE A 168 8.25 -49.18 -66.46
C ILE A 168 7.62 -47.88 -65.92
N MET A 169 7.69 -46.79 -66.67
CA MET A 169 7.15 -45.50 -66.23
C MET A 169 5.61 -45.46 -66.18
N ARG A 170 4.92 -46.24 -67.03
CA ARG A 170 3.47 -46.44 -66.96
C ARG A 170 3.08 -47.20 -65.69
N THR A 171 3.75 -48.32 -65.42
CA THR A 171 3.54 -49.11 -64.19
C THR A 171 3.86 -48.29 -62.93
N PHE A 172 4.89 -47.45 -62.97
CA PHE A 172 5.19 -46.50 -61.90
C PHE A 172 4.03 -45.53 -61.64
N SER A 173 3.44 -44.94 -62.68
CA SER A 173 2.32 -44.00 -62.55
C SER A 173 1.09 -44.65 -61.90
N GLU A 174 0.74 -45.87 -62.33
CA GLU A 174 -0.41 -46.60 -61.80
C GLU A 174 -0.24 -46.97 -60.32
N LYS A 175 0.92 -47.55 -59.96
CA LYS A 175 1.24 -47.86 -58.55
C LYS A 175 1.35 -46.60 -57.68
N ASN A 176 1.82 -45.49 -58.23
CA ASN A 176 1.85 -44.22 -57.51
C ASN A 176 0.44 -43.64 -57.30
N LYS A 177 -0.48 -43.82 -58.25
CA LYS A 177 -1.90 -43.45 -58.12
C LYS A 177 -2.59 -44.23 -57.01
N GLU A 178 -2.31 -45.53 -56.87
CA GLU A 178 -2.84 -46.35 -55.78
C GLU A 178 -2.43 -45.81 -54.40
N ARG A 179 -1.24 -45.22 -54.27
CA ARG A 179 -0.73 -44.68 -52.99
C ARG A 179 -1.12 -43.25 -52.70
N THR A 180 -1.15 -42.39 -53.71
CA THR A 180 -1.35 -40.95 -53.54
C THR A 180 -2.77 -40.49 -53.89
N GLY A 181 -3.57 -41.35 -54.54
CA GLY A 181 -4.88 -41.02 -55.09
C GLY A 181 -4.83 -40.13 -56.35
N LYS A 182 -3.64 -39.69 -56.78
CA LYS A 182 -3.45 -38.79 -57.93
C LYS A 182 -2.62 -39.49 -59.01
N ALA A 183 -3.10 -39.47 -60.25
CA ALA A 183 -2.38 -40.07 -61.38
C ALA A 183 -1.29 -39.11 -61.91
N LEU A 184 -0.10 -39.63 -62.18
CA LEU A 184 0.96 -38.89 -62.88
C LEU A 184 0.86 -39.22 -64.38
N GLU A 185 0.15 -38.39 -65.14
CA GLU A 185 -0.11 -38.68 -66.56
C GLU A 185 1.20 -38.78 -67.38
N LEU A 186 1.32 -39.85 -68.15
CA LEU A 186 2.46 -40.11 -69.05
C LEU A 186 2.18 -39.50 -70.42
N THR A 187 3.06 -38.60 -70.88
CA THR A 187 2.92 -37.94 -72.18
C THR A 187 3.45 -38.83 -73.31
N ALA A 188 2.75 -38.90 -74.45
CA ALA A 188 3.13 -39.73 -75.60
C ALA A 188 4.29 -39.15 -76.43
N ASN A 189 4.46 -37.83 -76.43
CA ASN A 189 5.50 -37.12 -77.19
C ASN A 189 6.69 -36.76 -76.29
N ALA A 190 7.91 -36.92 -76.81
CA ALA A 190 9.13 -36.50 -76.12
C ALA A 190 9.25 -34.97 -76.08
N LEU A 191 9.64 -34.43 -74.92
CA LEU A 191 9.93 -33.01 -74.77
C LEU A 191 11.29 -32.70 -75.41
N THR A 192 11.25 -31.88 -76.46
CA THR A 192 12.44 -31.50 -77.26
C THR A 192 12.82 -30.03 -77.12
N ASP A 193 11.93 -29.21 -76.54
CA ASP A 193 12.16 -27.79 -76.28
C ASP A 193 12.55 -27.55 -74.82
N THR A 194 13.50 -26.63 -74.61
CA THR A 194 13.99 -26.21 -73.29
C THR A 194 13.24 -25.01 -72.74
N SER A 195 12.16 -24.55 -73.38
CA SER A 195 11.30 -23.49 -72.86
C SER A 195 10.52 -23.92 -71.60
N ARG A 196 10.04 -22.92 -70.85
CA ARG A 196 9.25 -23.14 -69.62
C ARG A 196 7.97 -23.92 -69.93
N PRO A 197 7.57 -24.87 -69.08
CA PRO A 197 6.35 -25.63 -69.29
C PRO A 197 5.14 -24.69 -69.20
N GLN A 198 4.13 -24.92 -70.05
CA GLN A 198 2.89 -24.12 -70.05
C GLN A 198 1.82 -24.68 -69.10
N SER A 199 1.91 -25.97 -68.75
CA SER A 199 1.01 -26.68 -67.85
C SER A 199 1.80 -27.62 -66.92
N LYS A 200 1.12 -28.22 -65.94
CA LYS A 200 1.72 -29.26 -65.11
C LYS A 200 1.80 -30.57 -65.87
N ILE A 201 3.00 -31.11 -65.98
CA ILE A 201 3.29 -32.35 -66.69
C ILE A 201 3.66 -33.41 -65.65
N GLY A 202 3.03 -34.58 -65.72
CA GLY A 202 3.31 -35.72 -64.85
C GLY A 202 4.66 -36.36 -65.20
N ILE A 203 4.65 -37.28 -66.17
CA ILE A 203 5.83 -38.01 -66.63
C ILE A 203 6.05 -37.72 -68.12
N VAL A 204 7.28 -37.33 -68.49
CA VAL A 204 7.61 -36.97 -69.88
C VAL A 204 8.92 -37.61 -70.35
N PRO A 205 8.96 -38.23 -71.55
CA PRO A 205 10.20 -38.71 -72.14
C PRO A 205 11.06 -37.56 -72.67
N VAL A 206 12.38 -37.70 -72.60
CA VAL A 206 13.36 -36.73 -73.12
C VAL A 206 14.43 -37.44 -73.97
N PRO A 207 15.08 -36.74 -74.91
CA PRO A 207 15.94 -37.39 -75.92
C PRO A 207 17.26 -37.94 -75.37
N ASN A 208 17.88 -37.28 -74.39
CA ASN A 208 19.15 -37.72 -73.81
C ASN A 208 19.33 -37.22 -72.35
N PRO A 209 20.27 -37.78 -71.58
CA PRO A 209 20.55 -37.33 -70.21
C PRO A 209 21.02 -35.88 -70.12
N ASP A 210 21.77 -35.40 -71.12
CA ASP A 210 22.27 -34.02 -71.17
C ASP A 210 21.12 -33.00 -71.27
N PHE A 211 20.00 -33.38 -71.90
CA PHE A 211 18.80 -32.56 -71.95
C PHE A 211 18.20 -32.34 -70.56
N ILE A 212 18.17 -33.37 -69.70
CA ILE A 212 17.70 -33.23 -68.31
C ILE A 212 18.54 -32.17 -67.60
N TYR A 213 19.86 -32.26 -67.72
CA TYR A 213 20.78 -31.30 -67.09
C TYR A 213 20.60 -29.87 -67.63
N ASN A 214 20.59 -29.71 -68.96
CA ASN A 214 20.44 -28.40 -69.59
C ASN A 214 19.07 -27.77 -69.30
N TYR A 215 18.01 -28.57 -69.27
CA TYR A 215 16.65 -28.10 -68.97
C TYR A 215 16.52 -27.54 -67.55
N VAL A 216 17.12 -28.22 -66.57
CA VAL A 216 17.14 -27.78 -65.16
C VAL A 216 17.91 -26.47 -65.01
N LEU A 217 19.01 -26.30 -65.75
CA LEU A 217 19.80 -25.07 -65.75
C LEU A 217 19.04 -23.88 -66.37
N THR A 218 18.31 -24.10 -67.47
CA THR A 218 17.52 -23.04 -68.12
C THR A 218 16.23 -22.71 -67.36
N ASN A 219 15.65 -23.68 -66.65
CA ASN A 219 14.39 -23.55 -65.92
C ASN A 219 14.53 -24.01 -64.46
N PRO A 220 15.08 -23.16 -63.57
CA PRO A 220 15.18 -23.48 -62.16
C PRO A 220 13.79 -23.57 -61.51
N ASN A 221 13.61 -24.52 -60.57
CA ASN A 221 12.38 -24.75 -59.80
C ASN A 221 11.14 -25.15 -60.61
N THR A 222 11.32 -25.69 -61.83
CA THR A 222 10.20 -26.20 -62.66
C THR A 222 10.21 -27.71 -62.83
N THR A 223 11.21 -28.43 -62.32
CA THR A 223 11.35 -29.89 -62.42
C THR A 223 11.68 -30.49 -61.06
N GLN A 224 11.01 -31.60 -60.71
CA GLN A 224 11.21 -32.28 -59.42
C GLN A 224 12.21 -33.45 -59.54
N PHE A 225 12.01 -34.37 -60.49
CA PHE A 225 12.86 -35.55 -60.71
C PHE A 225 13.23 -35.78 -62.18
N GLY A 226 14.41 -36.37 -62.41
CA GLY A 226 14.87 -36.85 -63.71
C GLY A 226 15.45 -38.27 -63.59
N VAL A 227 15.15 -39.16 -64.53
CA VAL A 227 15.55 -40.57 -64.50
C VAL A 227 16.28 -40.93 -65.80
N ALA A 228 17.55 -41.31 -65.69
CA ALA A 228 18.32 -41.79 -66.83
C ALA A 228 18.56 -43.30 -66.68
N PHE A 229 17.90 -44.11 -67.50
CA PHE A 229 18.13 -45.55 -67.58
C PHE A 229 19.40 -45.83 -68.38
N GLN A 230 20.34 -46.57 -67.79
CA GLN A 230 21.65 -46.91 -68.36
C GLN A 230 21.68 -48.32 -68.98
N SER A 231 20.78 -49.22 -68.56
CA SER A 231 20.68 -50.59 -69.09
C SER A 231 19.22 -51.04 -69.23
N THR A 232 18.98 -52.00 -70.12
CA THR A 232 17.67 -52.60 -70.38
C THR A 232 17.44 -53.87 -69.55
N LEU A 233 16.18 -54.29 -69.40
CA LEU A 233 15.80 -55.54 -68.72
C LEU A 233 16.54 -56.76 -69.32
N PRO A 234 16.92 -57.79 -68.52
CA PRO A 234 16.48 -58.09 -67.16
C PRO A 234 17.25 -57.38 -66.03
N THR A 235 18.35 -56.67 -66.34
CA THR A 235 19.13 -55.92 -65.33
C THR A 235 18.98 -54.42 -65.58
N ALA A 236 18.08 -53.76 -64.84
CA ALA A 236 17.82 -52.33 -64.99
C ALA A 236 18.73 -51.52 -64.05
N ARG A 237 19.58 -50.67 -64.62
CA ARG A 237 20.37 -49.65 -63.92
C ARG A 237 19.83 -48.29 -64.31
N TYR A 238 19.49 -47.47 -63.33
CA TYR A 238 19.04 -46.10 -63.55
C TYR A 238 19.81 -45.13 -62.66
N GLN A 239 19.89 -43.88 -63.11
CA GLN A 239 20.43 -42.75 -62.37
C GLN A 239 19.31 -41.76 -62.11
N LEU A 240 19.08 -41.44 -60.84
CA LEU A 240 18.07 -40.49 -60.40
C LEU A 240 18.70 -39.11 -60.17
N TRP A 241 18.09 -38.09 -60.76
CA TRP A 241 18.42 -36.69 -60.64
C TRP A 241 17.27 -36.04 -59.88
N TYR A 242 17.60 -35.21 -58.88
CA TYR A 242 16.59 -34.54 -58.06
C TYR A 242 17.06 -33.13 -57.72
N ASN A 243 16.10 -32.21 -57.53
CA ASN A 243 16.40 -30.83 -57.23
C ASN A 243 16.39 -30.56 -55.71
N THR A 244 17.56 -30.26 -55.13
CA THR A 244 17.73 -30.03 -53.69
C THR A 244 17.17 -28.67 -53.22
N THR A 245 17.07 -27.67 -54.10
CA THR A 245 16.70 -26.29 -53.68
C THR A 245 15.22 -26.16 -53.29
N GLN A 246 14.32 -26.97 -53.87
CA GLN A 246 12.90 -27.01 -53.46
C GLN A 246 12.69 -27.72 -52.12
N ALA A 247 13.51 -28.72 -51.80
CA ALA A 247 13.44 -29.47 -50.53
C ALA A 247 14.06 -28.71 -49.33
N ALA A 248 14.97 -27.77 -49.59
CA ALA A 248 15.68 -27.00 -48.57
C ALA A 248 14.79 -26.04 -47.74
N ASN A 249 13.53 -25.83 -48.10
CA ASN A 249 12.59 -24.95 -47.39
C ASN A 249 11.92 -25.63 -46.16
N GLY A 250 12.45 -26.77 -45.70
CA GLY A 250 11.95 -27.48 -44.52
C GLY A 250 10.69 -28.31 -44.73
N SER A 251 10.21 -28.46 -45.97
CA SER A 251 9.03 -29.27 -46.32
C SER A 251 9.33 -30.77 -46.42
N ASP A 252 10.58 -31.16 -46.72
CA ASP A 252 11.03 -32.56 -46.73
C ASP A 252 12.40 -32.71 -46.05
N ILE A 253 12.40 -32.68 -44.71
CA ILE A 253 13.59 -32.70 -43.85
C ILE A 253 14.38 -34.02 -43.97
N TYR A 254 13.75 -35.09 -44.46
CA TYR A 254 14.30 -36.46 -44.44
C TYR A 254 14.49 -37.07 -45.82
N ALA A 255 14.41 -36.27 -46.89
CA ALA A 255 14.41 -36.76 -48.28
C ALA A 255 13.37 -37.87 -48.51
N GLY A 256 12.22 -37.77 -47.83
CA GLY A 256 11.13 -38.73 -47.93
C GLY A 256 10.60 -38.84 -49.35
N GLU A 257 10.51 -37.73 -50.10
CA GLU A 257 10.08 -37.74 -51.50
C GLU A 257 11.09 -38.45 -52.41
N LEU A 258 12.38 -38.31 -52.14
CA LEU A 258 13.44 -39.01 -52.88
C LEU A 258 13.38 -40.52 -52.66
N LEU A 259 13.22 -40.94 -51.40
CA LEU A 259 13.05 -42.35 -51.03
C LEU A 259 11.75 -42.93 -51.61
N SER A 260 10.68 -42.14 -51.65
CA SER A 260 9.41 -42.51 -52.27
C SER A 260 9.55 -42.69 -53.78
N MET A 261 10.31 -41.83 -54.46
CA MET A 261 10.60 -41.94 -55.89
C MET A 261 11.41 -43.20 -56.19
N GLN A 262 12.48 -43.44 -55.43
CA GLN A 262 13.32 -44.63 -55.58
C GLN A 262 12.51 -45.92 -55.36
N ARG A 263 11.75 -45.98 -54.25
CA ARG A 263 10.84 -47.10 -53.96
C ARG A 263 9.87 -47.36 -55.12
N GLY A 264 9.21 -46.32 -55.62
CA GLY A 264 8.23 -46.47 -56.69
C GLY A 264 8.87 -46.98 -57.98
N LEU A 265 10.07 -46.50 -58.33
CA LEU A 265 10.81 -46.97 -59.51
C LEU A 265 11.24 -48.43 -59.38
N ASP A 266 11.85 -48.81 -58.25
CA ASP A 266 12.29 -50.17 -58.00
C ASP A 266 11.11 -51.15 -58.03
N GLU A 267 9.97 -50.73 -57.47
CA GLU A 267 8.74 -51.51 -57.49
C GLU A 267 8.15 -51.68 -58.90
N ALA A 268 8.21 -50.64 -59.73
CA ALA A 268 7.77 -50.71 -61.12
C ALA A 268 8.69 -51.61 -61.95
N ILE A 269 10.00 -51.53 -61.74
CA ILE A 269 11.00 -52.39 -62.40
C ILE A 269 10.77 -53.86 -61.99
N LEU A 270 10.58 -54.14 -60.71
CA LEU A 270 10.30 -55.50 -60.21
C LEU A 270 9.00 -56.06 -60.78
N ALA A 271 7.94 -55.26 -60.85
CA ALA A 271 6.67 -55.68 -61.44
C ALA A 271 6.80 -56.06 -62.92
N VAL A 272 7.57 -55.27 -63.70
CA VAL A 272 7.81 -55.55 -65.12
C VAL A 272 8.75 -56.77 -65.29
N ALA A 273 9.76 -56.91 -64.43
CA ALA A 273 10.75 -58.00 -64.53
C ALA A 273 10.21 -59.37 -64.11
N THR A 274 9.23 -59.42 -63.20
CA THR A 274 8.63 -60.68 -62.68
C THR A 274 7.52 -61.23 -63.58
N THR A 275 7.06 -60.47 -64.56
CA THR A 275 5.96 -60.87 -65.44
C THR A 275 6.50 -61.63 -66.66
N GLU A 276 6.09 -62.90 -66.81
CA GLU A 276 6.43 -63.70 -68.00
C GLU A 276 5.92 -63.02 -69.28
N ASN A 277 6.79 -62.88 -70.28
CA ASN A 277 6.58 -62.21 -71.58
C ASN A 277 6.60 -60.66 -71.61
N ALA A 278 6.68 -59.95 -70.47
CA ALA A 278 6.79 -58.49 -70.45
C ALA A 278 8.14 -57.96 -70.97
N VAL A 279 9.20 -58.78 -70.85
CA VAL A 279 10.55 -58.46 -71.34
C VAL A 279 10.69 -58.72 -72.85
N SER A 280 9.92 -59.66 -73.41
CA SER A 280 10.01 -60.08 -74.83
C SER A 280 9.01 -59.38 -75.76
N GLN A 281 7.85 -58.92 -75.27
CA GLN A 281 6.84 -58.18 -76.05
C GLN A 281 6.24 -57.00 -75.25
N PRO A 282 6.94 -55.84 -75.20
CA PRO A 282 6.53 -54.70 -74.36
C PRO A 282 5.31 -53.92 -74.89
N ASP A 283 5.01 -53.95 -76.19
CA ASP A 283 3.96 -53.11 -76.81
C ASP A 283 2.54 -53.66 -76.66
N SER A 284 2.37 -54.96 -76.40
CA SER A 284 1.06 -55.63 -76.29
C SER A 284 0.56 -55.78 -74.84
N PHE A 285 1.30 -55.26 -73.86
CA PHE A 285 1.02 -55.48 -72.44
C PHE A 285 0.18 -54.35 -71.84
N THR A 286 -1.05 -54.68 -71.45
CA THR A 286 -1.88 -53.88 -70.54
C THR A 286 -1.68 -54.40 -69.13
N VAL A 287 -1.41 -53.50 -68.16
CA VAL A 287 -1.26 -53.87 -66.75
C VAL A 287 -2.61 -54.39 -66.24
N ALA A 288 -2.81 -55.71 -66.35
CA ALA A 288 -3.96 -56.38 -65.81
C ALA A 288 -3.78 -56.43 -64.29
N GLY A 289 -4.54 -55.61 -63.58
CA GLY A 289 -4.60 -55.61 -62.13
C GLY A 289 -4.94 -57.01 -61.61
N GLY A 290 -4.08 -57.54 -60.75
CA GLY A 290 -4.34 -58.79 -60.06
C GLY A 290 -3.16 -59.74 -59.98
N LEU A 291 -2.04 -59.31 -59.40
CA LEU A 291 -1.12 -60.21 -58.69
C LEU A 291 -0.23 -59.35 -57.77
N ASP A 292 -0.30 -59.61 -56.46
CA ASP A 292 0.48 -58.94 -55.39
C ASP A 292 2.02 -59.10 -55.53
N SER A 293 2.50 -59.75 -56.59
CA SER A 293 3.91 -59.97 -56.88
C SER A 293 4.61 -58.66 -57.26
N GLY A 294 5.38 -58.12 -56.34
CA GLY A 294 6.23 -56.94 -56.55
C GLY A 294 5.81 -55.70 -55.77
N ARG A 295 5.07 -55.81 -54.67
CA ARG A 295 4.85 -54.70 -53.73
C ARG A 295 6.04 -54.54 -52.79
N LEU A 296 6.72 -53.39 -52.84
CA LEU A 296 7.78 -53.04 -51.89
C LEU A 296 7.16 -52.21 -50.77
N ASP A 297 7.08 -52.72 -49.53
CA ASP A 297 6.65 -51.95 -48.37
C ASP A 297 7.87 -51.44 -47.58
N VAL A 298 8.08 -50.13 -47.60
CA VAL A 298 9.18 -49.45 -46.90
C VAL A 298 8.60 -48.67 -45.73
N LEU A 299 9.11 -48.96 -44.54
CA LEU A 299 8.78 -48.24 -43.31
C LEU A 299 9.96 -47.34 -42.94
N VAL A 300 9.71 -46.04 -42.85
CA VAL A 300 10.69 -45.07 -42.35
C VAL A 300 10.45 -44.85 -40.87
N LYS A 301 11.52 -44.84 -40.10
CA LYS A 301 11.47 -44.64 -38.65
C LYS A 301 12.60 -43.71 -38.25
N ASP A 302 12.29 -42.74 -37.41
CA ASP A 302 13.30 -41.82 -36.88
C ASP A 302 14.33 -42.57 -36.03
N TRP A 303 15.52 -41.99 -35.89
CA TRP A 303 16.47 -42.44 -34.89
C TRP A 303 15.87 -42.28 -33.48
N PRO A 304 16.11 -43.22 -32.55
CA PRO A 304 15.71 -43.06 -31.16
C PRO A 304 16.30 -41.77 -30.58
N THR A 305 15.47 -40.93 -29.95
CA THR A 305 15.93 -39.72 -29.27
C THR A 305 16.11 -40.03 -27.78
N VAL A 306 17.36 -39.98 -27.31
CA VAL A 306 17.73 -40.12 -25.90
C VAL A 306 17.55 -38.78 -25.20
N ALA A 307 17.05 -38.79 -23.97
CA ALA A 307 16.86 -37.57 -23.20
C ALA A 307 18.22 -37.04 -22.73
N PRO A 308 18.41 -35.71 -22.71
CA PRO A 308 19.62 -35.12 -22.17
C PRO A 308 19.71 -35.37 -20.66
N GLU A 309 20.89 -35.79 -20.20
CA GLU A 309 21.16 -36.10 -18.79
C GLU A 309 20.94 -34.87 -17.89
N ASN A 310 21.37 -33.68 -18.34
CA ASN A 310 21.18 -32.41 -17.64
C ASN A 310 20.53 -31.37 -18.55
N VAL A 311 19.43 -30.76 -18.08
CA VAL A 311 18.74 -29.66 -18.77
C VAL A 311 19.09 -28.35 -18.09
N PRO A 312 19.52 -27.31 -18.82
CA PRO A 312 19.84 -26.01 -18.22
C PRO A 312 18.62 -25.34 -17.58
N ASP A 313 18.86 -24.44 -16.63
CA ASP A 313 17.83 -23.74 -15.85
C ASP A 313 17.16 -22.60 -16.63
N THR A 314 16.56 -22.92 -17.78
CA THR A 314 16.00 -21.94 -18.72
C THR A 314 14.82 -21.15 -18.14
N ILE A 315 13.93 -21.78 -17.35
CA ILE A 315 12.80 -21.07 -16.74
C ILE A 315 13.29 -20.11 -15.67
N VAL A 316 14.28 -20.52 -14.87
CA VAL A 316 14.88 -19.65 -13.85
C VAL A 316 15.57 -18.46 -14.52
N SER A 317 16.29 -18.68 -15.61
CA SER A 317 16.96 -17.59 -16.34
C SER A 317 15.99 -16.60 -16.97
N ASN A 318 14.86 -17.06 -17.51
CA ASN A 318 13.92 -16.22 -18.26
C ASN A 318 12.81 -15.61 -17.39
N MET A 319 12.42 -16.28 -16.29
CA MET A 319 11.30 -15.84 -15.45
C MET A 319 11.70 -15.55 -14.01
N GLY A 320 12.93 -15.89 -13.58
CA GLY A 320 13.36 -15.73 -12.19
C GLY A 320 13.21 -14.29 -11.67
N ALA A 321 13.62 -13.30 -12.46
CA ALA A 321 13.47 -11.88 -12.10
C ALA A 321 12.04 -11.51 -11.71
N MET A 322 11.03 -12.04 -12.42
CA MET A 322 9.61 -11.81 -12.12
C MET A 322 9.19 -12.42 -10.78
N PHE A 323 9.52 -13.69 -10.52
CA PHE A 323 9.13 -14.37 -9.27
C PHE A 323 9.79 -13.72 -8.04
N PHE A 324 11.06 -13.38 -8.18
CA PHE A 324 11.83 -12.70 -7.14
C PHE A 324 11.36 -11.27 -6.88
N PHE A 325 10.94 -10.55 -7.93
CA PHE A 325 10.24 -9.28 -7.80
C PHE A 325 8.95 -9.43 -6.97
N CYS A 326 8.11 -10.43 -7.27
CA CYS A 326 6.86 -10.67 -6.55
C CYS A 326 7.06 -10.88 -5.05
N SER A 327 8.12 -11.58 -4.65
CA SER A 327 8.45 -11.78 -3.24
C SER A 327 8.68 -10.44 -2.50
N VAL A 328 9.49 -9.55 -3.08
CA VAL A 328 9.80 -8.24 -2.49
C VAL A 328 8.59 -7.29 -2.51
N MET A 329 7.67 -7.45 -3.47
CA MET A 329 6.46 -6.62 -3.54
C MET A 329 5.50 -6.83 -2.36
N VAL A 330 5.49 -8.01 -1.76
CA VAL A 330 4.72 -8.26 -0.53
C VAL A 330 5.20 -7.34 0.61
N VAL A 331 6.52 -7.17 0.74
CA VAL A 331 7.13 -6.25 1.72
C VAL A 331 6.78 -4.80 1.38
N PHE A 332 6.87 -4.42 0.11
CA PHE A 332 6.54 -3.07 -0.37
C PHE A 332 5.10 -2.65 -0.04
N ILE A 333 4.11 -3.51 -0.36
CA ILE A 333 2.68 -3.21 -0.11
C ILE A 333 2.40 -3.11 1.40
N ALA A 334 3.01 -3.97 2.21
CA ALA A 334 2.84 -3.91 3.66
C ALA A 334 3.40 -2.61 4.25
N ILE A 335 4.55 -2.13 3.77
CA ILE A 335 5.12 -0.85 4.22
C ILE A 335 4.19 0.31 3.86
N LEU A 336 3.62 0.32 2.65
CA LEU A 336 2.63 1.32 2.24
C LEU A 336 1.43 1.34 3.20
N GLN A 337 0.89 0.16 3.54
CA GLN A 337 -0.22 0.05 4.46
C GLN A 337 0.15 0.55 5.86
N ASP A 338 1.26 0.10 6.44
CA ASP A 338 1.66 0.44 7.80
C ASP A 338 1.94 1.94 7.97
N VAL A 339 2.69 2.54 7.05
CA VAL A 339 3.05 3.97 7.16
C VAL A 339 1.82 4.85 6.93
N VAL A 340 0.96 4.49 5.98
CA VAL A 340 -0.25 5.27 5.71
C VAL A 340 -1.32 5.07 6.78
N THR A 341 -1.40 3.89 7.42
CA THR A 341 -2.27 3.72 8.61
C THR A 341 -1.80 4.56 9.80
N GLU A 342 -0.49 4.64 10.06
CA GLU A 342 0.05 5.54 11.10
C GLU A 342 -0.26 7.02 10.79
N LYS A 343 -0.26 7.39 9.51
CA LYS A 343 -0.62 8.72 9.02
C LYS A 343 -2.12 9.00 9.15
N GLU A 344 -2.96 8.05 8.75
CA GLU A 344 -4.42 8.12 8.83
C GLU A 344 -4.90 8.23 10.29
N LEU A 345 -4.26 7.49 11.21
CA LEU A 345 -4.53 7.55 12.65
C LEU A 345 -3.83 8.72 13.35
N MET A 346 -3.10 9.59 12.62
CA MET A 346 -2.38 10.75 13.15
C MET A 346 -1.37 10.43 14.26
N LEU A 347 -0.89 9.19 14.34
CA LEU A 347 0.05 8.74 15.38
C LEU A 347 1.40 9.42 15.24
N ARG A 348 1.85 9.63 13.99
CA ARG A 348 3.07 10.39 13.69
C ARG A 348 2.97 11.85 14.17
N HIS A 349 1.81 12.47 14.00
CA HIS A 349 1.56 13.83 14.46
C HIS A 349 1.56 13.91 15.99
N ALA A 350 0.94 12.93 16.68
CA ALA A 350 0.96 12.83 18.13
C ALA A 350 2.39 12.70 18.70
N MET A 351 3.27 11.95 18.04
CA MET A 351 4.67 11.87 18.45
C MET A 351 5.41 13.19 18.18
N ALA A 352 5.13 13.85 17.05
CA ALA A 352 5.73 15.13 16.71
C ALA A 352 5.32 16.25 17.67
N THR A 353 4.06 16.29 18.13
CA THR A 353 3.60 17.26 19.14
C THR A 353 4.24 17.05 20.49
N MET A 354 4.72 15.85 20.79
CA MET A 354 5.50 15.54 21.99
C MET A 354 7.00 15.85 21.85
N GLY A 355 7.44 16.40 20.71
CA GLY A 355 8.83 16.82 20.46
C GLY A 355 9.68 15.81 19.69
N LEU A 356 9.07 14.81 19.03
CA LEU A 356 9.83 13.88 18.18
C LEU A 356 10.34 14.58 16.92
N ARG A 357 11.65 14.46 16.66
CA ARG A 357 12.24 14.95 15.40
C ARG A 357 11.81 14.09 14.21
N ALA A 358 11.37 14.73 13.13
CA ALA A 358 10.93 14.04 11.92
C ALA A 358 12.02 13.16 11.28
N SER A 359 13.29 13.54 11.37
CA SER A 359 14.42 12.73 10.88
C SER A 359 14.52 11.39 11.60
N VAL A 360 14.30 11.39 12.92
CA VAL A 360 14.43 10.20 13.76
C VAL A 360 13.35 9.18 13.40
N TYR A 361 12.13 9.65 13.14
CA TYR A 361 11.03 8.82 12.64
C TYR A 361 11.40 8.09 11.35
N TRP A 362 11.85 8.82 10.33
CA TRP A 362 12.16 8.24 9.02
C TRP A 362 13.35 7.29 9.08
N VAL A 363 14.43 7.64 9.78
CA VAL A 363 15.63 6.80 9.89
C VAL A 363 15.34 5.54 10.71
N SER A 364 14.66 5.65 11.85
CA SER A 364 14.27 4.49 12.66
C SER A 364 13.35 3.55 11.88
N THR A 365 12.38 4.10 11.15
CA THR A 365 11.46 3.31 10.33
C THR A 365 12.21 2.63 9.19
N PHE A 366 13.04 3.37 8.44
CA PHE A 366 13.89 2.81 7.39
C PHE A 366 14.75 1.65 7.89
N LEU A 367 15.47 1.83 9.01
CA LEU A 367 16.36 0.82 9.56
C LEU A 367 15.59 -0.45 10.00
N SER A 368 14.43 -0.27 10.64
CA SER A 368 13.60 -1.42 11.03
C SER A 368 13.05 -2.20 9.84
N ARG A 369 12.71 -1.52 8.72
CA ARG A 369 12.29 -2.18 7.49
C ARG A 369 13.46 -2.79 6.72
N ALA A 370 14.63 -2.16 6.76
CA ALA A 370 15.88 -2.70 6.22
C ALA A 370 16.24 -4.03 6.88
N LEU A 371 16.08 -4.18 8.20
CA LEU A 371 16.28 -5.45 8.89
C LEU A 371 15.33 -6.55 8.38
N LEU A 372 14.06 -6.21 8.13
CA LEU A 372 13.08 -7.16 7.60
C LEU A 372 13.42 -7.57 6.15
N VAL A 373 13.87 -6.61 5.33
CA VAL A 373 14.37 -6.88 3.97
C VAL A 373 15.61 -7.75 3.99
N LEU A 374 16.54 -7.53 4.94
CA LEU A 374 17.73 -8.37 5.11
C LEU A 374 17.33 -9.82 5.38
N LEU A 375 16.39 -10.04 6.30
CA LEU A 375 15.86 -11.38 6.59
C LEU A 375 15.18 -12.00 5.36
N ALA A 376 14.35 -11.25 4.64
CA ALA A 376 13.69 -11.72 3.42
C ALA A 376 14.71 -12.10 2.32
N SER A 377 15.75 -11.28 2.14
CA SER A 377 16.83 -11.54 1.17
C SER A 377 17.63 -12.79 1.54
N LEU A 378 17.93 -12.99 2.83
CA LEU A 378 18.62 -14.18 3.32
C LEU A 378 17.78 -15.44 3.08
N VAL A 379 16.48 -15.40 3.38
CA VAL A 379 15.57 -16.51 3.09
C VAL A 379 15.52 -16.79 1.59
N THR A 380 15.42 -15.76 0.75
CA THR A 380 15.38 -15.91 -0.73
C THR A 380 16.63 -16.59 -1.27
N VAL A 381 17.82 -16.22 -0.77
CA VAL A 381 19.08 -16.84 -1.19
C VAL A 381 19.19 -18.27 -0.67
N VAL A 382 18.84 -18.52 0.59
CA VAL A 382 18.87 -19.88 1.18
C VAL A 382 17.90 -20.82 0.48
N THR A 383 16.67 -20.36 0.18
CA THR A 383 15.70 -21.18 -0.56
C THR A 383 16.13 -21.39 -2.01
N GLY A 384 16.74 -20.39 -2.66
CA GLY A 384 17.33 -20.54 -4.00
C GLY A 384 18.43 -21.60 -4.05
N ILE A 385 19.31 -21.64 -3.05
CA ILE A 385 20.34 -22.69 -2.91
C ILE A 385 19.71 -24.06 -2.61
N ALA A 386 18.73 -24.11 -1.71
CA ALA A 386 18.02 -25.35 -1.37
C ALA A 386 17.30 -25.95 -2.59
N CYS A 387 16.77 -25.11 -3.48
CA CYS A 387 16.14 -25.51 -4.75
C CYS A 387 17.15 -25.87 -5.87
N GLN A 388 18.46 -25.79 -5.62
CA GLN A 388 19.53 -26.11 -6.58
C GLN A 388 19.51 -25.29 -7.88
N PHE A 389 19.00 -24.06 -7.83
CA PHE A 389 19.02 -23.17 -8.98
C PHE A 389 20.46 -22.75 -9.32
N SER A 390 20.86 -22.93 -10.58
CA SER A 390 22.22 -22.61 -11.07
C SER A 390 22.62 -21.16 -10.77
N ALA A 391 21.67 -20.22 -10.83
CA ALA A 391 21.87 -18.81 -10.50
C ALA A 391 22.31 -18.56 -9.04
N PHE A 392 22.03 -19.47 -8.11
CA PHE A 392 22.39 -19.37 -6.70
C PHE A 392 23.54 -20.30 -6.31
N THR A 393 23.64 -21.48 -6.93
CA THR A 393 24.69 -22.47 -6.61
C THR A 393 26.03 -22.14 -7.28
N GLN A 394 26.00 -21.57 -8.49
CA GLN A 394 27.21 -21.16 -9.23
C GLN A 394 27.59 -19.69 -9.01
N SER A 395 26.82 -18.97 -8.20
CA SER A 395 27.10 -17.60 -7.80
C SER A 395 27.59 -17.55 -6.36
N SER A 396 28.41 -16.55 -6.03
CA SER A 396 28.79 -16.35 -4.63
C SER A 396 27.60 -15.90 -3.77
N PHE A 397 27.44 -16.52 -2.60
CA PHE A 397 26.35 -16.21 -1.65
C PHE A 397 26.23 -14.72 -1.34
N LEU A 398 27.38 -14.06 -1.10
CA LEU A 398 27.43 -12.64 -0.73
C LEU A 398 26.93 -11.73 -1.86
N VAL A 399 27.24 -12.04 -3.12
CA VAL A 399 26.78 -11.24 -4.26
C VAL A 399 25.26 -11.30 -4.38
N MET A 400 24.68 -12.50 -4.30
CA MET A 400 23.23 -12.65 -4.36
C MET A 400 22.56 -11.93 -3.19
N LEU A 401 23.11 -12.06 -1.97
CA LEU A 401 22.61 -11.35 -0.80
C LEU A 401 22.63 -9.83 -1.01
N ILE A 402 23.72 -9.27 -1.54
CA ILE A 402 23.84 -7.83 -1.84
C ILE A 402 22.82 -7.39 -2.89
N ILE A 403 22.66 -8.12 -4.00
CA ILE A 403 21.71 -7.76 -5.07
C ILE A 403 20.27 -7.71 -4.51
N PHE A 404 19.84 -8.75 -3.80
CA PHE A 404 18.49 -8.82 -3.23
C PHE A 404 18.28 -7.80 -2.11
N PHE A 405 19.29 -7.59 -1.25
CA PHE A 405 19.21 -6.64 -0.16
C PHE A 405 19.11 -5.20 -0.67
N VAL A 406 19.99 -4.78 -1.59
CA VAL A 406 19.99 -3.43 -2.17
C VAL A 406 18.72 -3.18 -2.98
N PHE A 407 18.22 -4.18 -3.72
CA PHE A 407 16.92 -4.11 -4.38
C PHE A 407 15.77 -3.88 -3.40
N GLY A 408 15.73 -4.66 -2.32
CA GLY A 408 14.71 -4.48 -1.28
C GLY A 408 14.80 -3.12 -0.61
N LEU A 409 16.01 -2.59 -0.34
CA LEU A 409 16.19 -1.24 0.19
C LEU A 409 15.69 -0.16 -0.79
N ALA A 410 15.95 -0.32 -2.09
CA ALA A 410 15.46 0.61 -3.10
C ALA A 410 13.92 0.60 -3.15
N MET A 411 13.30 -0.57 -3.00
CA MET A 411 11.85 -0.70 -2.89
C MET A 411 11.29 -0.08 -1.61
N VAL A 412 11.99 -0.17 -0.47
CA VAL A 412 11.59 0.52 0.78
C VAL A 412 11.59 2.04 0.59
N SER A 413 12.66 2.60 0.01
CA SER A 413 12.73 4.04 -0.27
C SER A 413 11.66 4.48 -1.27
N PHE A 414 11.40 3.67 -2.31
CA PHE A 414 10.32 3.92 -3.26
C PHE A 414 8.94 3.88 -2.57
N ALA A 415 8.72 2.96 -1.63
CA ALA A 415 7.48 2.90 -0.85
C ALA A 415 7.28 4.21 -0.08
N PHE A 416 8.30 4.68 0.65
CA PHE A 416 8.22 5.94 1.40
C PHE A 416 7.90 7.13 0.52
N PHE A 417 8.49 7.21 -0.68
CA PHE A 417 8.12 8.23 -1.65
C PHE A 417 6.63 8.18 -2.01
N ILE A 418 6.09 7.00 -2.32
CA ILE A 418 4.65 6.83 -2.64
C ILE A 418 3.75 7.16 -1.44
N THR A 419 4.15 6.85 -0.21
CA THR A 419 3.35 7.19 0.99
C THR A 419 3.09 8.69 1.15
N THR A 420 3.93 9.56 0.57
CA THR A 420 3.73 11.02 0.64
C THR A 420 2.47 11.46 -0.10
N PHE A 421 2.06 10.75 -1.16
CA PHE A 421 0.87 11.06 -1.96
C PHE A 421 -0.41 10.39 -1.43
N CYS A 422 -0.28 9.34 -0.63
CA CYS A 422 -1.42 8.59 -0.11
C CYS A 422 -1.86 9.13 1.26
N ARG A 423 -3.17 9.36 1.43
CA ARG A 423 -3.76 9.77 2.72
C ARG A 423 -4.47 8.66 3.46
N ARG A 424 -5.11 7.74 2.73
CA ARG A 424 -5.87 6.60 3.28
C ARG A 424 -5.16 5.29 2.98
N ALA A 425 -5.12 4.39 3.95
CA ALA A 425 -4.39 3.13 3.83
C ALA A 425 -4.92 2.25 2.70
N ARG A 426 -6.26 2.19 2.52
CA ARG A 426 -6.88 1.42 1.43
C ARG A 426 -6.45 1.89 0.05
N VAL A 427 -6.31 3.21 -0.15
CA VAL A 427 -5.84 3.79 -1.41
C VAL A 427 -4.37 3.46 -1.63
N ALA A 428 -3.54 3.54 -0.60
CA ALA A 428 -2.13 3.18 -0.68
C ALA A 428 -1.93 1.72 -1.11
N VAL A 429 -2.73 0.80 -0.56
CA VAL A 429 -2.69 -0.60 -0.94
C VAL A 429 -3.12 -0.79 -2.40
N LEU A 430 -4.17 -0.12 -2.87
CA LEU A 430 -4.59 -0.17 -4.29
C LEU A 430 -3.51 0.37 -5.24
N VAL A 431 -2.87 1.50 -4.90
CA VAL A 431 -1.74 2.05 -5.66
C VAL A 431 -0.57 1.04 -5.67
N GLY A 432 -0.29 0.42 -4.52
CA GLY A 432 0.72 -0.64 -4.40
C GLY A 432 0.41 -1.85 -5.28
N MET A 433 -0.84 -2.30 -5.34
CA MET A 433 -1.28 -3.38 -6.23
C MET A 433 -1.16 -3.00 -7.71
N PHE A 434 -1.46 -1.75 -8.06
CA PHE A 434 -1.31 -1.27 -9.44
C PHE A 434 0.16 -1.24 -9.88
N ILE A 435 1.05 -0.74 -9.01
CA ILE A 435 2.51 -0.80 -9.21
C ILE A 435 2.98 -2.25 -9.33
N PHE A 436 2.43 -3.15 -8.50
CA PHE A 436 2.74 -4.58 -8.56
C PHE A 436 2.34 -5.19 -9.92
N ILE A 437 1.12 -4.93 -10.41
CA ILE A 437 0.65 -5.47 -11.70
C ILE A 437 1.48 -4.92 -12.86
N ILE A 438 1.72 -3.61 -12.90
CA ILE A 438 2.56 -3.01 -13.95
C ILE A 438 3.97 -3.57 -13.89
N GLY A 439 4.56 -3.62 -12.70
CA GLY A 439 5.90 -4.17 -12.50
C GLY A 439 5.98 -5.64 -12.91
N LEU A 440 4.97 -6.44 -12.59
CA LEU A 440 4.89 -7.85 -12.96
C LEU A 440 4.80 -8.05 -14.47
N LEU A 441 3.91 -7.31 -15.16
CA LEU A 441 3.79 -7.36 -16.62
C LEU A 441 5.08 -6.90 -17.29
N PHE A 442 5.67 -5.83 -16.76
CA PHE A 442 6.92 -5.27 -17.28
C PHE A 442 8.10 -6.23 -17.08
N GLN A 443 8.26 -6.83 -15.91
CA GLN A 443 9.30 -7.84 -15.65
C GLN A 443 9.14 -9.07 -16.54
N SER A 444 7.90 -9.54 -16.67
CA SER A 444 7.56 -10.69 -17.52
C SER A 444 7.92 -10.42 -18.99
N PHE A 445 7.54 -9.27 -19.53
CA PHE A 445 7.83 -8.94 -20.92
C PHE A 445 9.33 -8.62 -21.14
N ALA A 446 9.86 -7.66 -20.38
CA ALA A 446 11.19 -7.10 -20.62
C ALA A 446 12.33 -8.11 -20.39
N PHE A 447 12.17 -9.03 -19.43
CA PHE A 447 13.22 -9.99 -19.06
C PHE A 447 12.86 -11.44 -19.40
N SER A 448 11.78 -11.67 -20.17
CA SER A 448 11.41 -13.01 -20.70
C SER A 448 12.50 -13.69 -21.51
N SER A 449 13.39 -12.91 -22.13
CA SER A 449 14.51 -13.41 -22.91
C SER A 449 15.69 -12.46 -22.80
N ALA A 450 16.90 -13.02 -22.94
CA ALA A 450 18.12 -12.22 -23.01
C ALA A 450 18.07 -11.16 -24.13
N PHE A 451 17.39 -11.49 -25.24
CA PHE A 451 17.21 -10.59 -26.37
C PHE A 451 16.41 -9.33 -25.99
N VAL A 452 15.24 -9.49 -25.38
CA VAL A 452 14.43 -8.31 -24.97
C VAL A 452 15.07 -7.58 -23.79
N GLY A 453 15.80 -8.29 -22.92
CA GLY A 453 16.46 -7.72 -21.76
C GLY A 453 17.60 -6.76 -22.09
N TYR A 454 18.43 -7.06 -23.09
CA TYR A 454 19.59 -6.22 -23.45
C TYR A 454 19.35 -5.21 -24.57
N VAL A 455 18.20 -5.25 -25.26
CA VAL A 455 17.89 -4.32 -26.35
C VAL A 455 17.95 -2.85 -25.92
N TRP A 456 17.66 -2.58 -24.64
CA TRP A 456 17.70 -1.25 -24.06
C TRP A 456 19.09 -0.61 -24.05
N TRP A 457 20.15 -1.41 -24.10
CA TRP A 457 21.55 -0.97 -24.16
C TRP A 457 22.17 -1.11 -25.55
N ASP A 458 21.37 -1.44 -26.56
CA ASP A 458 21.84 -1.37 -27.94
C ASP A 458 22.02 0.08 -28.40
N SER A 459 22.96 0.27 -29.32
CA SER A 459 23.27 1.54 -29.98
C SER A 459 22.08 2.18 -30.70
N SER A 460 21.07 1.39 -31.09
CA SER A 460 19.84 1.89 -31.73
C SER A 460 18.85 2.52 -30.74
N THR A 461 18.94 2.20 -29.45
CA THR A 461 18.01 2.71 -28.43
C THR A 461 18.44 4.09 -27.94
N PRO A 462 17.56 5.12 -27.96
CA PRO A 462 17.89 6.43 -27.41
C PRO A 462 18.28 6.38 -25.93
N THR A 463 19.36 7.09 -25.57
CA THR A 463 19.93 7.11 -24.20
C THR A 463 18.96 7.61 -23.14
N TYR A 464 17.99 8.46 -23.49
CA TYR A 464 16.99 8.97 -22.53
C TYR A 464 16.10 7.86 -21.94
N TRP A 465 15.75 6.83 -22.73
CA TRP A 465 14.95 5.70 -22.23
C TRP A 465 15.71 4.92 -21.18
N GLN A 466 17.02 4.75 -21.34
CA GLN A 466 17.87 4.09 -20.35
C GLN A 466 17.84 4.85 -19.02
N TYR A 467 17.97 6.19 -19.04
CA TYR A 467 17.89 6.99 -17.82
C TYR A 467 16.53 6.89 -17.13
N ILE A 468 15.43 6.95 -17.89
CA ILE A 468 14.06 6.85 -17.35
C ILE A 468 13.83 5.48 -16.70
N PHE A 469 14.18 4.39 -17.38
CA PHE A 469 13.96 3.05 -16.83
C PHE A 469 14.92 2.74 -15.67
N ASN A 470 16.14 3.26 -15.69
CA ASN A 470 17.09 3.11 -14.58
C ASN A 470 16.62 3.79 -13.28
N CYS A 471 15.77 4.82 -13.36
CA CYS A 471 15.12 5.39 -12.17
C CYS A 471 14.14 4.39 -11.51
N ILE A 472 13.66 3.38 -12.24
CA ILE A 472 12.71 2.39 -11.74
C ILE A 472 13.49 1.22 -11.11
N PRO A 473 13.41 0.99 -9.77
CA PRO A 473 14.27 0.02 -9.08
C PRO A 473 14.15 -1.41 -9.61
N PHE A 474 12.94 -1.83 -9.98
CA PHE A 474 12.72 -3.18 -10.50
C PHE A 474 13.34 -3.41 -11.87
N PHE A 475 13.45 -2.40 -12.74
CA PHE A 475 14.15 -2.56 -14.03
C PHE A 475 15.65 -2.84 -13.81
N SER A 476 16.28 -2.08 -12.92
CA SER A 476 17.69 -2.30 -12.56
C SER A 476 17.93 -3.68 -11.94
N PHE A 477 17.00 -4.16 -11.10
CA PHE A 477 17.04 -5.52 -10.55
C PHE A 477 16.88 -6.60 -11.62
N GLY A 478 15.94 -6.44 -12.55
CA GLY A 478 15.72 -7.40 -13.64
C GLY A 478 16.96 -7.59 -14.50
N LYS A 479 17.67 -6.50 -14.84
CA LYS A 479 18.94 -6.56 -15.55
C LYS A 479 20.05 -7.25 -14.74
N LEU A 480 20.20 -6.90 -13.45
CA LEU A 480 21.19 -7.56 -12.58
C LEU A 480 20.94 -9.08 -12.46
N PHE A 481 19.68 -9.48 -12.32
CA PHE A 481 19.33 -10.90 -12.26
C PHE A 481 19.57 -11.60 -13.61
N LEU A 482 19.32 -10.91 -14.73
CA LEU A 482 19.63 -11.43 -16.07
C LEU A 482 21.13 -11.62 -16.28
N ASP A 483 21.96 -10.65 -15.87
CA ASP A 483 23.43 -10.73 -15.93
C ASP A 483 23.93 -11.99 -15.19
N VAL A 484 23.46 -12.21 -13.96
CA VAL A 484 23.80 -13.39 -13.16
C VAL A 484 23.29 -14.67 -13.83
N SER A 485 22.04 -14.67 -14.30
CA SER A 485 21.40 -15.86 -14.86
C SER A 485 22.09 -16.34 -16.13
N ILE A 486 22.52 -15.43 -17.01
CA ILE A 486 23.20 -15.80 -18.26
C ILE A 486 24.60 -16.37 -18.00
N MET A 487 25.31 -15.90 -16.97
CA MET A 487 26.62 -16.45 -16.61
C MET A 487 26.53 -17.81 -15.89
N THR A 488 25.36 -18.19 -15.38
CA THR A 488 25.18 -19.38 -14.52
C THR A 488 24.31 -20.49 -15.14
N ALA A 489 23.32 -20.17 -15.97
CA ALA A 489 22.34 -21.16 -16.46
C ALA A 489 22.92 -22.24 -17.40
N GLY A 490 24.15 -22.05 -17.92
CA GLY A 490 24.77 -22.95 -18.89
C GLY A 490 24.11 -22.90 -20.28
N ARG A 491 24.63 -23.68 -21.22
CA ARG A 491 24.12 -23.77 -22.60
C ARG A 491 24.04 -25.21 -23.06
N PHE A 492 22.98 -25.54 -23.78
CA PHE A 492 22.84 -26.84 -24.43
C PHE A 492 23.47 -26.79 -25.83
N ASP A 493 24.47 -27.62 -26.07
CA ASP A 493 25.07 -27.77 -27.40
C ASP A 493 24.31 -28.86 -28.17
N PHE A 494 23.63 -28.45 -29.24
CA PHE A 494 22.83 -29.34 -30.08
C PHE A 494 23.68 -30.29 -30.93
N LEU A 495 24.94 -29.95 -31.21
CA LEU A 495 25.82 -30.77 -32.04
C LEU A 495 26.40 -31.94 -31.23
N THR A 496 26.79 -31.68 -29.98
CA THR A 496 27.35 -32.69 -29.08
C THR A 496 26.32 -33.33 -28.16
N ALA A 497 25.09 -32.81 -28.13
CA ALA A 497 24.01 -33.19 -27.19
C ALA A 497 24.44 -33.10 -25.71
N THR A 498 25.39 -32.22 -25.39
CA THR A 498 25.92 -32.03 -24.04
C THR A 498 25.55 -30.65 -23.49
N ASN A 499 25.39 -30.58 -22.16
CA ASN A 499 25.21 -29.32 -21.46
C ASN A 499 26.56 -28.76 -21.03
N VAL A 500 26.90 -27.57 -21.53
CA VAL A 500 28.09 -26.83 -21.12
C VAL A 500 27.73 -25.94 -19.94
N PRO A 501 28.27 -26.20 -18.73
CA PRO A 501 27.98 -25.39 -17.55
C PRO A 501 28.49 -23.95 -17.73
N GLY A 502 27.81 -22.99 -17.11
CA GLY A 502 28.23 -21.59 -17.12
C GLY A 502 29.55 -21.36 -16.36
N PRO A 503 30.30 -20.29 -16.67
CA PRO A 503 31.51 -19.91 -15.93
C PRO A 503 31.23 -19.50 -14.47
N GLY A 504 29.97 -19.33 -14.07
CA GLY A 504 29.57 -18.90 -12.73
C GLY A 504 29.68 -17.39 -12.52
N PHE A 505 29.22 -16.92 -11.35
CA PHE A 505 29.21 -15.49 -11.00
C PHE A 505 29.95 -15.24 -9.66
N PRO A 506 31.29 -15.25 -9.65
CA PRO A 506 32.08 -14.87 -8.48
C PRO A 506 31.98 -13.37 -8.19
N LEU A 507 32.43 -12.94 -7.00
CA LEU A 507 32.41 -11.52 -6.61
C LEU A 507 33.14 -10.61 -7.61
N SER A 508 34.25 -11.08 -8.19
CA SER A 508 35.01 -10.34 -9.21
C SER A 508 34.22 -10.11 -10.51
N ALA A 509 33.22 -10.94 -10.83
CA ALA A 509 32.40 -10.80 -12.04
C ALA A 509 31.57 -9.51 -12.05
N LEU A 510 31.30 -8.90 -10.88
CA LEU A 510 30.64 -7.60 -10.83
C LEU A 510 31.42 -6.50 -11.57
N TRP A 511 32.76 -6.57 -11.56
CA TRP A 511 33.65 -5.59 -12.16
C TRP A 511 34.11 -5.95 -13.57
N ASN A 512 33.81 -7.16 -14.04
CA ASN A 512 34.22 -7.63 -15.37
C ASN A 512 33.06 -7.49 -16.37
N PRO A 513 33.35 -7.26 -17.66
CA PRO A 513 32.31 -7.23 -18.68
C PRO A 513 31.81 -8.65 -18.94
N ILE A 514 30.52 -8.79 -19.27
CA ILE A 514 29.95 -10.08 -19.68
C ILE A 514 30.62 -10.52 -20.99
N PRO A 515 31.09 -11.78 -21.10
CA PRO A 515 31.72 -12.27 -22.32
C PRO A 515 30.81 -12.09 -23.54
N LYS A 516 31.37 -11.62 -24.66
CA LYS A 516 30.61 -11.35 -25.90
C LYS A 516 29.89 -12.59 -26.42
N ASP A 517 30.48 -13.77 -26.24
CA ASP A 517 29.90 -15.04 -26.65
C ASP A 517 28.60 -15.34 -25.89
N GLN A 518 28.43 -14.79 -24.69
CA GLN A 518 27.26 -14.99 -23.85
C GLN A 518 26.08 -14.06 -24.19
N LEU A 519 26.35 -12.95 -24.87
CA LEU A 519 25.36 -11.95 -25.24
C LEU A 519 24.62 -12.33 -26.53
N PRO A 520 23.32 -12.00 -26.66
CA PRO A 520 22.60 -12.18 -27.91
C PRO A 520 23.11 -11.20 -28.99
N SER A 521 23.13 -11.66 -30.25
CA SER A 521 23.43 -10.82 -31.41
C SER A 521 22.17 -10.25 -32.05
N TYR A 522 22.16 -8.95 -32.36
CA TYR A 522 21.09 -8.22 -33.04
C TYR A 522 21.63 -7.79 -34.41
N ASP A 523 21.10 -8.35 -35.50
CA ASP A 523 21.53 -8.00 -36.86
C ASP A 523 23.07 -8.05 -37.07
N GLY A 524 23.71 -9.08 -36.49
CA GLY A 524 25.16 -9.25 -36.52
C GLY A 524 25.95 -8.36 -35.54
N ARG A 525 25.30 -7.52 -34.74
CA ARG A 525 25.91 -6.65 -33.71
C ARG A 525 25.64 -7.15 -32.30
N ILE A 526 26.59 -6.93 -31.39
CA ILE A 526 26.48 -7.32 -29.98
C ILE A 526 26.27 -6.04 -29.17
N PRO A 527 25.26 -5.97 -28.26
CA PRO A 527 24.97 -4.76 -27.52
C PRO A 527 26.11 -4.45 -26.53
N SER A 528 26.41 -3.17 -26.36
CA SER A 528 27.39 -2.71 -25.37
C SER A 528 26.74 -2.61 -23.99
N VAL A 529 26.61 -3.76 -23.31
CA VAL A 529 26.01 -3.83 -21.96
C VAL A 529 26.98 -3.25 -20.92
N PRO A 530 26.54 -2.36 -20.02
CA PRO A 530 27.38 -1.82 -18.97
C PRO A 530 27.68 -2.86 -17.89
N TYR A 531 28.83 -2.71 -17.21
CA TYR A 531 29.29 -3.61 -16.15
C TYR A 531 28.21 -3.81 -15.06
N PRO A 532 28.02 -5.04 -14.53
CA PRO A 532 27.01 -5.30 -13.50
C PRO A 532 27.11 -4.36 -12.29
N ILE A 533 28.33 -4.01 -11.86
CA ILE A 533 28.56 -3.07 -10.75
C ILE A 533 27.92 -1.69 -11.00
N THR A 534 27.88 -1.20 -12.23
CA THR A 534 27.25 0.10 -12.55
C THR A 534 25.75 0.07 -12.29
N THR A 535 25.08 -1.04 -12.63
CA THR A 535 23.66 -1.24 -12.35
C THR A 535 23.39 -1.36 -10.85
N LEU A 536 24.30 -2.00 -10.10
CA LEU A 536 24.22 -2.05 -8.63
C LEU A 536 24.38 -0.65 -8.00
N TRP A 537 25.29 0.18 -8.51
CA TRP A 537 25.44 1.58 -8.08
C TRP A 537 24.20 2.42 -8.38
N ILE A 538 23.61 2.25 -9.56
CA ILE A 538 22.34 2.91 -9.92
C ILE A 538 21.22 2.51 -8.96
N LEU A 539 21.14 1.23 -8.60
CA LEU A 539 20.16 0.74 -7.63
C LEU A 539 20.40 1.33 -6.23
N GLY A 540 21.66 1.45 -5.80
CA GLY A 540 22.02 2.17 -4.58
C GLY A 540 21.68 3.66 -4.64
N LEU A 541 21.87 4.30 -5.79
CA LEU A 541 21.49 5.69 -6.03
C LEU A 541 19.97 5.88 -5.95
N ASN A 542 19.18 4.91 -6.46
CA ASN A 542 17.72 4.91 -6.30
C ASN A 542 17.31 4.94 -4.81
N VAL A 543 18.01 4.23 -3.92
CA VAL A 543 17.75 4.28 -2.46
C VAL A 543 17.84 5.72 -1.96
N VAL A 544 18.92 6.43 -2.32
CA VAL A 544 19.19 7.79 -1.87
C VAL A 544 18.20 8.78 -2.50
N VAL A 545 18.00 8.71 -3.82
CA VAL A 545 17.12 9.62 -4.56
C VAL A 545 15.70 9.53 -4.04
N TYR A 546 15.13 8.33 -3.92
CA TYR A 546 13.76 8.20 -3.41
C TYR A 546 13.63 8.61 -1.95
N PHE A 547 14.66 8.42 -1.12
CA PHE A 547 14.64 8.89 0.26
C PHE A 547 14.66 10.43 0.34
N VAL A 548 15.47 11.10 -0.50
CA VAL A 548 15.50 12.56 -0.59
C VAL A 548 14.17 13.10 -1.14
N LEU A 549 13.61 12.46 -2.16
CA LEU A 549 12.29 12.81 -2.69
C LEU A 549 11.20 12.64 -1.62
N ALA A 550 11.20 11.52 -0.89
CA ALA A 550 10.27 11.29 0.20
C ALA A 550 10.38 12.39 1.27
N TRP A 551 11.60 12.76 1.69
CA TRP A 551 11.84 13.86 2.63
C TRP A 551 11.32 15.20 2.11
N TYR A 552 11.56 15.53 0.84
CA TYR A 552 11.11 16.78 0.23
C TYR A 552 9.58 16.85 0.12
N PHE A 553 8.95 15.84 -0.46
CA PHE A 553 7.50 15.82 -0.68
C PHE A 553 6.71 15.71 0.62
N ASP A 554 7.23 15.04 1.67
CA ASP A 554 6.62 15.00 3.00
C ASP A 554 6.51 16.38 3.66
N LYS A 555 7.38 17.35 3.29
CA LYS A 555 7.35 18.73 3.80
C LYS A 555 6.52 19.68 2.94
N VAL A 556 6.49 19.44 1.63
CA VAL A 556 5.81 20.29 0.66
C VAL A 556 4.34 19.93 0.49
N ILE A 557 4.01 18.63 0.48
CA ILE A 557 2.63 18.15 0.32
C ILE A 557 1.88 18.31 1.65
N PRO A 558 0.66 18.85 1.63
CA PRO A 558 -0.17 18.96 2.83
C PRO A 558 -0.62 17.62 3.38
N ASP A 559 -0.27 17.37 4.63
CA ASP A 559 -1.05 16.51 5.52
C ASP A 559 -2.29 17.26 6.02
N GLU A 560 -3.37 16.53 6.33
CA GLU A 560 -4.68 17.10 6.72
C GLU A 560 -4.60 18.07 7.90
N TYR A 561 -3.59 17.91 8.76
CA TYR A 561 -3.28 18.70 9.95
C TYR A 561 -1.81 19.21 9.95
N GLY A 562 -1.08 18.97 8.86
CA GLY A 562 0.32 19.39 8.73
C GLY A 562 0.44 20.83 8.23
N ARG A 563 1.43 21.56 8.75
CA ARG A 563 1.81 22.86 8.17
C ARG A 563 2.56 22.64 6.85
N ARG A 564 2.03 23.17 5.74
CA ARG A 564 2.76 23.22 4.46
C ARG A 564 4.00 24.10 4.63
N GLN A 565 5.18 23.58 4.29
CA GLN A 565 6.37 24.40 4.13
C GLN A 565 6.41 24.99 2.72
N SER A 566 7.12 26.11 2.55
CA SER A 566 7.33 26.68 1.21
C SER A 566 8.15 25.71 0.35
N VAL A 567 7.97 25.77 -0.96
CA VAL A 567 8.74 24.94 -1.92
C VAL A 567 10.26 25.17 -1.77
N VAL A 568 10.66 26.37 -1.33
CA VAL A 568 12.04 26.79 -1.09
C VAL A 568 12.44 26.78 0.39
N PHE A 569 11.79 25.96 1.23
CA PHE A 569 12.02 25.99 2.69
C PHE A 569 13.49 25.83 3.07
N PHE A 570 14.23 25.00 2.33
CA PHE A 570 15.65 24.69 2.56
C PHE A 570 16.59 25.87 2.30
N LEU A 571 16.14 26.91 1.58
CA LEU A 571 16.92 28.14 1.35
C LEU A 571 16.72 29.19 2.45
N THR A 572 15.74 29.00 3.34
CA THR A 572 15.42 29.98 4.37
C THR A 572 16.46 29.91 5.50
N PRO A 573 17.14 31.01 5.90
CA PRO A 573 18.11 30.99 7.00
C PRO A 573 17.54 30.41 8.30
N ARG A 574 16.25 30.66 8.58
CA ARG A 574 15.55 30.09 9.72
C ARG A 574 15.53 28.55 9.75
N TYR A 575 15.50 27.89 8.58
CA TYR A 575 15.55 26.43 8.52
C TYR A 575 16.87 25.88 9.08
N TRP A 576 17.97 26.60 8.85
CA TRP A 576 19.30 26.26 9.34
C TRP A 576 19.58 26.73 10.77
N GLY A 577 18.57 27.27 11.47
CA GLY A 577 18.67 27.59 12.89
C GLY A 577 19.13 29.00 13.23
N PHE A 578 19.11 29.95 12.29
CA PHE A 578 19.32 31.37 12.61
C PHE A 578 18.09 31.93 13.36
N LYS A 579 18.27 32.24 14.66
CA LYS A 579 17.20 32.63 15.59
C LYS A 579 17.13 34.14 15.81
N LYS A 580 15.92 34.62 16.12
CA LYS A 580 15.67 35.98 16.62
C LYS A 580 15.61 35.98 18.15
N SER A 581 15.83 37.13 18.78
CA SER A 581 15.64 37.30 20.23
C SER A 581 14.15 37.30 20.61
N ALA A 582 13.79 36.86 21.83
CA ALA A 582 12.40 36.82 22.30
C ALA A 582 11.73 38.21 22.32
N ALA A 583 12.47 39.27 22.66
CA ALA A 583 11.97 40.63 22.62
C ALA A 583 11.65 41.10 21.18
N GLN A 584 12.49 40.69 20.22
CA GLN A 584 12.23 40.96 18.79
C GLN A 584 11.04 40.15 18.28
N ALA A 585 10.87 38.91 18.73
CA ALA A 585 9.72 38.08 18.37
C ALA A 585 8.40 38.67 18.88
N LEU A 586 8.38 39.21 20.10
CA LEU A 586 7.21 39.91 20.65
C LEU A 586 6.90 41.19 19.88
N GLN A 587 7.92 41.98 19.53
CA GLN A 587 7.74 43.19 18.73
C GLN A 587 7.19 42.87 17.33
N ASP A 588 7.74 41.83 16.69
CA ASP A 588 7.25 41.33 15.40
C ASP A 588 5.81 40.81 15.49
N PHE A 589 5.46 40.13 16.58
CA PHE A 589 4.11 39.66 16.85
C PHE A 589 3.12 40.84 16.89
N VAL A 590 3.37 41.85 17.72
CA VAL A 590 2.50 43.04 17.82
C VAL A 590 2.40 43.73 16.47
N ASN A 591 3.53 43.98 15.80
CA ASN A 591 3.56 44.65 14.51
C ASN A 591 2.78 43.89 13.41
N ARG A 592 2.74 42.56 13.45
CA ARG A 592 2.02 41.74 12.45
C ARG A 592 0.55 41.55 12.79
N THR A 593 0.22 41.42 14.07
CA THR A 593 -1.14 41.09 14.53
C THR A 593 -2.00 42.30 14.82
N MET A 594 -1.43 43.41 15.28
CA MET A 594 -2.18 44.64 15.57
C MET A 594 -2.87 45.24 14.33
N PRO A 595 -2.19 45.41 13.17
CA PRO A 595 -2.82 46.00 11.96
C PRO A 595 -3.93 45.13 11.37
N LEU A 596 -4.01 43.85 11.74
CA LEU A 596 -5.10 42.97 11.33
C LEU A 596 -6.40 43.34 12.08
N GLY A 597 -6.31 43.71 13.35
CA GLY A 597 -7.47 44.06 14.19
C GLY A 597 -8.23 45.29 13.69
N ASP A 598 -7.51 46.23 13.07
CA ASP A 598 -8.08 47.46 12.50
C ASP A 598 -8.80 47.23 11.16
N ARG A 599 -8.59 46.07 10.52
CA ARG A 599 -9.28 45.74 9.27
C ARG A 599 -10.77 45.43 9.53
N PRO A 600 -11.67 45.80 8.61
CA PRO A 600 -13.11 45.60 8.79
C PRO A 600 -13.52 44.13 9.03
N GLU A 601 -12.75 43.16 8.50
CA GLU A 601 -12.98 41.72 8.71
C GLU A 601 -12.75 41.25 10.16
N PHE A 602 -11.90 41.96 10.92
CA PHE A 602 -11.47 41.58 12.27
C PHE A 602 -12.04 42.51 13.36
N ARG A 603 -12.64 43.63 12.95
CA ARG A 603 -13.34 44.57 13.82
C ARG A 603 -14.61 43.93 14.39
N VAL A 604 -14.85 44.13 15.68
CA VAL A 604 -16.04 43.63 16.38
C VAL A 604 -16.81 44.82 16.93
N MET A 605 -18.08 44.94 16.55
CA MET A 605 -19.00 45.98 17.02
C MET A 605 -19.85 45.38 18.14
N GLY A 606 -20.07 46.11 19.24
CA GLY A 606 -20.83 45.61 20.39
C GLY A 606 -20.09 44.52 21.19
N GLU A 607 -18.76 44.64 21.31
CA GLU A 607 -17.96 43.74 22.16
C GLU A 607 -18.22 44.06 23.65
N ASP A 608 -18.28 43.03 24.49
CA ASP A 608 -18.42 43.22 25.94
C ASP A 608 -17.19 43.92 26.52
N ASP A 609 -17.38 44.79 27.52
CA ASP A 609 -16.30 45.61 28.09
C ASP A 609 -15.10 44.77 28.55
N ASP A 610 -15.35 43.60 29.16
CA ASP A 610 -14.28 42.72 29.67
C ASP A 610 -13.45 42.13 28.51
N VAL A 611 -14.10 41.84 27.38
CA VAL A 611 -13.44 41.33 26.16
C VAL A 611 -12.66 42.44 25.44
N ALA A 612 -13.20 43.65 25.41
CA ALA A 612 -12.54 44.81 24.82
C ALA A 612 -11.30 45.24 25.61
N GLU A 613 -11.35 45.18 26.94
CA GLU A 613 -10.18 45.38 27.80
C GLU A 613 -9.12 44.32 27.58
N GLU A 614 -9.51 43.05 27.52
CA GLU A 614 -8.57 41.95 27.26
C GLU A 614 -7.88 42.10 25.90
N ARG A 615 -8.63 42.51 24.86
CA ARG A 615 -8.07 42.81 23.54
C ARG A 615 -6.99 43.90 23.61
N LYS A 616 -7.19 44.95 24.41
CA LYS A 616 -6.16 45.99 24.62
C LYS A 616 -4.93 45.41 25.34
N LYS A 617 -5.13 44.57 26.36
CA LYS A 617 -4.05 43.90 27.12
C LYS A 617 -3.16 43.02 26.25
N VAL A 618 -3.71 42.33 25.24
CA VAL A 618 -2.94 41.47 24.33
C VAL A 618 -1.81 42.23 23.61
N PHE A 619 -2.08 43.47 23.20
CA PHE A 619 -1.15 44.30 22.43
C PHE A 619 -0.29 45.21 23.32
N ASP A 620 -0.57 45.23 24.62
CA ASP A 620 0.26 45.94 25.59
C ASP A 620 1.59 45.21 25.79
N LYS A 621 2.70 45.95 25.76
CA LYS A 621 4.04 45.38 25.91
C LYS A 621 4.36 45.06 27.36
N ASP A 622 3.79 45.82 28.29
CA ASP A 622 4.18 45.81 29.71
C ASP A 622 3.50 44.70 30.52
N VAL A 623 2.49 44.03 29.94
CA VAL A 623 1.74 42.95 30.60
C VAL A 623 2.51 41.63 30.51
N ASP A 624 3.09 41.16 31.62
CA ASP A 624 3.74 39.83 31.64
C ASP A 624 2.68 38.72 31.54
N ALA A 625 2.62 38.05 30.38
CA ALA A 625 1.64 37.02 30.08
C ALA A 625 2.35 35.83 29.43
N ALA A 626 2.16 34.64 29.99
CA ALA A 626 2.77 33.41 29.54
C ALA A 626 2.24 32.96 28.17
N VAL A 627 0.96 33.21 27.88
CA VAL A 627 0.36 32.96 26.56
C VAL A 627 -0.41 34.20 26.10
N ARG A 628 -0.11 34.65 24.88
CA ARG A 628 -0.80 35.78 24.21
C ARG A 628 -1.35 35.32 22.87
N ILE A 629 -2.63 35.59 22.62
CA ILE A 629 -3.32 35.26 21.37
C ILE A 629 -3.77 36.56 20.71
N GLY A 630 -3.30 36.84 19.49
CA GLY A 630 -3.56 38.10 18.80
C GLY A 630 -4.27 37.91 17.47
N ASN A 631 -5.52 38.37 17.40
CA ASN A 631 -6.38 38.35 16.21
C ASN A 631 -6.39 37.00 15.47
N LEU A 632 -6.39 35.90 16.22
CA LEU A 632 -6.27 34.55 15.65
C LEU A 632 -7.51 34.20 14.82
N ARG A 633 -7.31 33.77 13.57
CA ARG A 633 -8.38 33.50 12.60
C ARG A 633 -8.14 32.22 11.82
N LYS A 634 -9.21 31.44 11.59
CA LYS A 634 -9.20 30.22 10.78
C LYS A 634 -10.36 30.17 9.81
N VAL A 635 -10.02 30.00 8.53
CA VAL A 635 -10.97 29.77 7.43
C VAL A 635 -10.67 28.43 6.78
N TYR A 636 -11.68 27.56 6.70
CA TYR A 636 -11.61 26.32 5.93
C TYR A 636 -12.18 26.58 4.54
N ARG A 637 -11.30 26.55 3.52
CA ARG A 637 -11.66 26.78 2.12
C ARG A 637 -11.93 25.45 1.41
N ASN A 638 -12.97 25.41 0.59
CA ASN A 638 -13.30 24.22 -0.21
C ASN A 638 -12.52 24.16 -1.54
N SER A 639 -12.05 25.30 -2.06
CA SER A 639 -11.21 25.37 -3.27
C SER A 639 -9.84 25.98 -2.95
N LEU A 640 -8.80 25.46 -3.61
CA LEU A 640 -7.41 25.86 -3.40
C LEU A 640 -7.09 27.25 -3.99
N PHE A 641 -7.85 27.69 -5.01
CA PHE A 641 -7.51 28.86 -5.83
C PHE A 641 -8.54 30.00 -5.76
N PHE A 642 -9.81 29.74 -5.41
CA PHE A 642 -10.85 30.77 -5.36
C PHE A 642 -11.62 30.75 -4.05
N ALA A 643 -11.89 31.93 -3.49
CA ALA A 643 -12.77 32.09 -2.34
C ALA A 643 -14.21 31.76 -2.76
N SER A 644 -14.83 30.80 -2.08
CA SER A 644 -16.19 30.36 -2.37
C SER A 644 -17.15 30.85 -1.29
N LYS A 645 -18.42 31.09 -1.64
CA LYS A 645 -19.50 31.32 -0.65
C LYS A 645 -19.68 30.15 0.33
N THR A 646 -19.11 28.98 0.03
CA THR A 646 -19.12 27.79 0.90
C THR A 646 -17.95 27.74 1.89
N ASP A 647 -17.07 28.75 1.93
CA ASP A 647 -15.95 28.80 2.86
C ASP A 647 -16.44 29.03 4.30
N LYS A 648 -16.02 28.15 5.22
CA LYS A 648 -16.48 28.19 6.61
C LYS A 648 -15.43 28.89 7.48
N VAL A 649 -15.80 30.04 8.04
CA VAL A 649 -14.99 30.74 9.04
C VAL A 649 -15.23 30.10 10.42
N ALA A 650 -14.25 29.35 10.91
CA ALA A 650 -14.35 28.64 12.18
C ALA A 650 -13.99 29.52 13.38
N VAL A 651 -12.98 30.39 13.22
CA VAL A 651 -12.56 31.37 14.22
C VAL A 651 -12.36 32.69 13.49
N ARG A 652 -13.00 33.77 13.95
CA ARG A 652 -13.04 35.07 13.27
C ARG A 652 -11.88 35.98 13.69
N SER A 653 -11.80 36.28 14.98
CA SER A 653 -10.71 37.05 15.58
C SER A 653 -10.73 36.80 17.09
N LEU A 654 -9.84 35.94 17.57
CA LEU A 654 -9.69 35.66 19.00
C LEU A 654 -8.51 36.45 19.58
N CYS A 655 -8.77 37.19 20.65
CA CYS A 655 -7.75 37.90 21.44
C CYS A 655 -7.87 37.47 22.90
N LEU A 656 -6.78 36.99 23.50
CA LEU A 656 -6.77 36.52 24.89
C LEU A 656 -5.35 36.54 25.48
N THR A 657 -5.23 36.84 26.77
CA THR A 657 -3.99 36.64 27.55
C THR A 657 -4.18 35.65 28.70
N LEU A 658 -3.15 34.87 29.00
CA LEU A 658 -3.11 33.93 30.12
C LEU A 658 -1.85 34.15 30.96
N GLY A 659 -2.05 34.25 32.28
CA GLY A 659 -0.98 34.32 33.28
C GLY A 659 -0.43 32.95 33.65
N GLU A 660 0.71 32.92 34.34
CA GLU A 660 1.26 31.68 34.89
C GLU A 660 0.36 31.13 36.01
N GLY A 661 0.14 29.81 36.03
CA GLY A 661 -0.67 29.14 37.06
C GLY A 661 -2.19 29.27 36.89
N GLU A 662 -2.66 29.81 35.76
CA GLU A 662 -4.07 30.04 35.48
C GLU A 662 -4.69 28.92 34.61
N LEU A 663 -5.86 28.43 35.00
CA LEU A 663 -6.68 27.53 34.19
C LEU A 663 -7.82 28.28 33.48
N LEU A 664 -7.76 28.31 32.14
CA LEU A 664 -8.82 28.82 31.30
C LEU A 664 -9.75 27.70 30.81
N ALA A 665 -11.04 27.79 31.17
CA ALA A 665 -12.09 26.96 30.63
C ALA A 665 -12.79 27.66 29.44
N LEU A 666 -12.57 27.16 28.23
CA LEU A 666 -13.21 27.61 27.00
C LEU A 666 -14.53 26.86 26.77
N LEU A 667 -15.64 27.56 27.01
CA LEU A 667 -17.02 27.09 26.83
C LEU A 667 -17.60 27.58 25.50
N GLY A 668 -18.51 26.79 24.92
CA GLY A 668 -19.10 27.12 23.62
C GLY A 668 -19.94 25.96 23.09
N GLN A 669 -20.93 26.24 22.25
CA GLN A 669 -21.68 25.17 21.59
C GLN A 669 -20.81 24.40 20.58
N ASN A 670 -21.32 23.28 20.09
CA ASN A 670 -20.67 22.55 18.99
C ASN A 670 -20.60 23.45 17.75
N GLY A 671 -19.42 23.52 17.14
CA GLY A 671 -19.17 24.42 16.01
C GLY A 671 -18.86 25.89 16.38
N ALA A 672 -18.71 26.23 17.68
CA ALA A 672 -18.31 27.58 18.10
C ALA A 672 -16.85 27.95 17.75
N GLY A 673 -16.00 26.96 17.43
CA GLY A 673 -14.58 27.15 17.10
C GLY A 673 -13.58 26.71 18.17
N LYS A 674 -14.03 26.12 19.30
CA LYS A 674 -13.19 25.71 20.44
C LYS A 674 -12.02 24.80 20.06
N SER A 675 -12.31 23.62 19.50
CA SER A 675 -11.31 22.63 19.09
C SER A 675 -10.43 23.15 17.96
N THR A 676 -10.95 24.05 17.10
CA THR A 676 -10.16 24.73 16.07
C THR A 676 -9.14 25.68 16.69
N THR A 677 -9.53 26.48 17.69
CA THR A 677 -8.61 27.32 18.47
C THR A 677 -7.54 26.46 19.13
N MET A 678 -7.94 25.38 19.80
CA MET A 678 -7.02 24.45 20.45
C MET A 678 -6.03 23.83 19.47
N SER A 679 -6.51 23.43 18.29
CA SER A 679 -5.68 22.88 17.22
C SER A 679 -4.69 23.91 16.65
N MET A 680 -5.04 25.19 16.63
CA MET A 680 -4.11 26.25 16.24
C MET A 680 -3.01 26.48 17.29
N LEU A 681 -3.37 26.57 18.56
CA LEU A 681 -2.41 26.80 19.65
C LEU A 681 -1.45 25.63 19.86
N SER A 682 -1.94 24.40 19.68
CA SER A 682 -1.11 23.17 19.69
C SER A 682 -0.29 22.96 18.41
N GLY A 683 -0.52 23.77 17.37
CA GLY A 683 0.13 23.65 16.06
C GLY A 683 -0.24 22.38 15.28
N LEU A 684 -1.44 21.82 15.53
CA LEU A 684 -2.10 20.81 14.70
C LEU A 684 -2.80 21.43 13.49
N THR A 685 -3.06 22.73 13.48
CA THR A 685 -3.56 23.41 12.28
C THR A 685 -2.93 24.78 12.19
N PRO A 686 -2.34 25.18 11.04
CA PRO A 686 -1.80 26.53 10.92
C PRO A 686 -2.95 27.55 10.92
N PRO A 687 -2.80 28.72 11.60
CA PRO A 687 -3.77 29.80 11.50
C PRO A 687 -3.82 30.37 10.08
N SER A 688 -5.00 30.84 9.66
CA SER A 688 -5.17 31.52 8.37
C SER A 688 -4.72 32.99 8.43
N ALA A 689 -4.88 33.63 9.59
CA ALA A 689 -4.37 34.95 9.92
C ALA A 689 -4.27 35.10 11.44
N GLY A 690 -3.54 36.12 11.90
CA GLY A 690 -3.19 36.27 13.33
C GLY A 690 -2.06 35.34 13.73
N ASP A 691 -1.66 35.43 15.00
CA ASP A 691 -0.59 34.63 15.58
C ASP A 691 -0.84 34.42 17.09
N ALA A 692 -0.05 33.55 17.72
CA ALA A 692 -0.04 33.37 19.17
C ALA A 692 1.39 33.23 19.68
N VAL A 693 1.68 33.77 20.86
CA VAL A 693 3.00 33.71 21.51
C VAL A 693 2.87 32.93 22.81
N ILE A 694 3.68 31.89 22.98
CA ILE A 694 3.75 31.05 24.17
C ILE A 694 5.17 31.15 24.74
N PHE A 695 5.33 31.66 25.95
CA PHE A 695 6.63 31.90 26.60
C PHE A 695 7.64 32.61 25.67
N GLY A 696 7.21 33.67 24.99
CA GLY A 696 8.03 34.47 24.08
C GLY A 696 8.32 33.85 22.71
N LYS A 697 7.69 32.71 22.37
CA LYS A 697 7.88 32.00 21.09
C LYS A 697 6.60 32.01 20.26
N SER A 698 6.71 32.29 18.96
CA SER A 698 5.55 32.36 18.07
C SER A 698 5.08 30.97 17.63
N VAL A 699 3.76 30.73 17.70
CA VAL A 699 3.09 29.51 17.21
C VAL A 699 3.17 29.41 15.69
N THR A 700 3.31 30.51 14.96
CA THR A 700 3.55 30.45 13.51
C THR A 700 5.01 30.24 13.15
N GLU A 701 5.99 30.36 14.05
CA GLU A 701 7.41 30.33 13.67
C GLU A 701 8.23 29.28 14.43
N ASP A 702 7.99 29.10 15.73
CA ASP A 702 8.87 28.37 16.66
C ASP A 702 8.20 27.13 17.30
N MET A 703 7.23 26.51 16.60
CA MET A 703 6.42 25.40 17.14
C MET A 703 7.21 24.21 17.67
N ASP A 704 8.34 23.86 17.06
CA ASP A 704 9.11 22.68 17.47
C ASP A 704 9.70 22.86 18.88
N GLU A 705 10.06 24.09 19.26
CA GLU A 705 10.52 24.38 20.62
C GLU A 705 9.35 24.52 21.61
N ILE A 706 8.22 25.05 21.13
CA ILE A 706 6.99 25.17 21.91
C ILE A 706 6.46 23.77 22.29
N ARG A 707 6.50 22.81 21.37
CA ARG A 707 6.09 21.41 21.57
C ARG A 707 6.87 20.68 22.66
N ALA A 708 8.13 21.04 22.89
CA ALA A 708 8.92 20.46 23.98
C ALA A 708 8.35 20.79 25.38
N ASN A 709 7.65 21.93 25.51
CA ASN A 709 7.13 22.44 26.77
C ASN A 709 5.60 22.35 26.89
N ILE A 710 4.93 21.75 25.90
CA ILE A 710 3.48 21.59 25.85
C ILE A 710 3.09 20.13 26.17
N GLY A 711 1.93 19.98 26.81
CA GLY A 711 1.15 18.75 26.85
C GLY A 711 -0.16 18.93 26.09
N ILE A 712 -0.56 17.98 25.25
CA ILE A 712 -1.83 18.04 24.51
C ILE A 712 -2.62 16.76 24.75
N CYS A 713 -3.88 16.90 25.12
CA CYS A 713 -4.90 15.87 25.08
C CYS A 713 -5.91 16.24 23.98
N PRO A 714 -5.79 15.68 22.75
CA PRO A 714 -6.69 15.99 21.64
C PRO A 714 -8.10 15.41 21.88
N GLN A 715 -9.10 15.82 21.09
CA GLN A 715 -10.46 15.29 21.20
C GLN A 715 -10.53 13.78 20.89
N HIS A 716 -9.83 13.33 19.84
CA HIS A 716 -9.73 11.92 19.48
C HIS A 716 -8.50 11.28 20.13
N ASP A 717 -8.66 10.09 20.71
CA ASP A 717 -7.56 9.39 21.39
C ASP A 717 -6.54 8.83 20.38
N LEU A 718 -5.39 9.50 20.27
CA LEU A 718 -4.28 9.12 19.37
C LEU A 718 -3.37 8.07 20.02
N LEU A 719 -3.89 6.85 20.18
CA LEU A 719 -3.22 5.76 20.89
C LEU A 719 -2.85 4.61 19.94
N PHE A 720 -1.75 3.93 20.24
CA PHE A 720 -1.36 2.69 19.56
C PHE A 720 -2.15 1.52 20.15
N ASN A 721 -3.07 0.95 19.38
CA ASN A 721 -3.91 -0.16 19.86
C ASN A 721 -3.11 -1.39 20.33
N ASP A 722 -1.92 -1.60 19.77
CA ASP A 722 -1.09 -2.76 20.07
C ASP A 722 -0.12 -2.58 21.23
N LEU A 723 0.06 -1.37 21.75
CA LEU A 723 0.93 -1.09 22.90
C LEU A 723 0.14 -1.13 24.21
N THR A 724 0.82 -1.42 25.32
CA THR A 724 0.26 -1.33 26.68
C THR A 724 0.37 0.11 27.22
N PRO A 725 -0.40 0.51 28.24
CA PRO A 725 -0.23 1.82 28.89
C PRO A 725 1.19 2.12 29.35
N ILE A 726 1.88 1.11 29.90
CA ILE A 726 3.28 1.24 30.35
C ILE A 726 4.18 1.57 29.16
N GLU A 727 4.02 0.85 28.04
CA GLU A 727 4.79 1.08 26.82
C GLU A 727 4.49 2.44 26.18
N HIS A 728 3.26 2.97 26.30
CA HIS A 728 2.94 4.33 25.87
C HIS A 728 3.70 5.37 26.71
N ILE A 729 3.74 5.20 28.02
CA ILE A 729 4.46 6.12 28.92
C ILE A 729 5.97 6.03 28.68
N GLU A 730 6.52 4.82 28.46
CA GLU A 730 7.92 4.64 28.05
C GLU A 730 8.22 5.32 26.71
N LEU A 731 7.33 5.19 25.71
CA LEU A 731 7.49 5.80 24.39
C LEU A 731 7.51 7.33 24.50
N TYR A 732 6.47 7.93 25.08
CA TYR A 732 6.35 9.38 25.14
C TYR A 732 7.32 10.01 26.16
N GLY A 733 7.62 9.32 27.27
CA GLY A 733 8.66 9.73 28.22
C GLY A 733 10.05 9.70 27.61
N GLY A 734 10.35 8.68 26.80
CA GLY A 734 11.59 8.60 26.03
C GLY A 734 11.71 9.71 24.97
N ILE A 735 10.61 10.04 24.27
CA ILE A 735 10.55 11.16 23.32
C ILE A 735 10.85 12.50 24.02
N LYS A 736 10.29 12.71 25.21
CA LYS A 736 10.55 13.87 26.09
C LYS A 736 11.87 13.82 26.87
N HIS A 737 12.72 12.84 26.57
CA HIS A 737 14.08 12.76 27.09
C HIS A 737 14.20 12.50 28.61
N LEU A 738 13.21 11.82 29.19
CA LEU A 738 13.21 11.46 30.60
C LEU A 738 14.18 10.30 30.90
N SER A 739 14.76 10.29 32.10
CA SER A 739 15.53 9.15 32.62
C SER A 739 14.62 7.93 32.80
N LYS A 740 15.18 6.71 32.76
CA LYS A 740 14.39 5.49 32.99
C LYS A 740 13.74 5.47 34.37
N ALA A 741 14.45 5.95 35.39
CA ALA A 741 13.95 6.05 36.76
C ALA A 741 12.75 7.00 36.86
N GLU A 742 12.83 8.16 36.19
CA GLU A 742 11.71 9.11 36.17
C GLU A 742 10.51 8.54 35.39
N ILE A 743 10.74 7.83 34.28
CA ILE A 743 9.66 7.15 33.52
C ILE A 743 8.91 6.14 34.40
N GLU A 744 9.63 5.30 35.15
CA GLU A 744 9.01 4.31 36.05
C GLU A 744 8.19 4.97 37.15
N LYS A 745 8.72 6.05 37.73
CA LYS A 745 8.03 6.85 38.75
C LYS A 745 6.76 7.48 38.19
N VAL A 746 6.86 8.19 37.06
CA VAL A 746 5.72 8.82 36.37
C VAL A 746 4.69 7.76 35.99
N CYS A 747 5.13 6.59 35.51
CA CYS A 747 4.25 5.49 35.16
C CYS A 747 3.42 5.02 36.36
N LYS A 748 4.04 4.79 37.52
CA LYS A 748 3.33 4.36 38.73
C LYS A 748 2.39 5.44 39.25
N GLU A 749 2.88 6.67 39.41
CA GLU A 749 2.13 7.77 40.01
C GLU A 749 0.93 8.19 39.17
N ARG A 750 1.12 8.36 37.85
CA ARG A 750 0.06 8.83 36.97
C ARG A 750 -1.00 7.75 36.72
N LEU A 751 -0.62 6.48 36.52
CA LEU A 751 -1.60 5.40 36.34
C LEU A 751 -2.42 5.14 37.60
N GLU A 752 -1.84 5.33 38.79
CA GLU A 752 -2.54 5.23 40.07
C GLU A 752 -3.56 6.37 40.22
N ALA A 753 -3.17 7.61 39.91
CA ALA A 753 -4.04 8.77 40.01
C ALA A 753 -5.33 8.64 39.16
N VAL A 754 -5.26 7.98 37.99
CA VAL A 754 -6.42 7.79 37.11
C VAL A 754 -7.06 6.39 37.20
N ARG A 755 -6.66 5.58 38.19
CA ARG A 755 -7.16 4.22 38.44
C ARG A 755 -7.01 3.25 37.25
N LEU A 756 -5.89 3.31 36.53
CA LEU A 756 -5.56 2.41 35.40
C LEU A 756 -4.54 1.31 35.75
N THR A 757 -4.09 1.22 37.00
CA THR A 757 -3.08 0.26 37.46
C THR A 757 -3.44 -1.20 37.18
N LYS A 758 -4.72 -1.59 37.37
CA LYS A 758 -5.19 -2.97 37.14
C LYS A 758 -5.07 -3.44 35.69
N VAL A 759 -5.22 -2.52 34.73
CA VAL A 759 -5.20 -2.80 33.28
C VAL A 759 -3.89 -2.39 32.62
N ALA A 760 -2.87 -2.00 33.40
CA ALA A 760 -1.62 -1.43 32.90
C ALA A 760 -0.80 -2.35 31.97
N LYS A 761 -0.99 -3.68 32.07
CA LYS A 761 -0.33 -4.68 31.22
C LYS A 761 -1.17 -5.16 30.02
N GLN A 762 -2.44 -4.74 29.95
CA GLN A 762 -3.32 -5.09 28.83
C GLN A 762 -3.06 -4.15 27.65
N LYS A 763 -3.32 -4.63 26.42
CA LYS A 763 -3.17 -3.81 25.21
C LYS A 763 -4.26 -2.74 25.18
N VAL A 764 -3.92 -1.53 24.74
CA VAL A 764 -4.87 -0.41 24.66
C VAL A 764 -6.03 -0.69 23.70
N GLY A 765 -5.85 -1.60 22.72
CA GLY A 765 -6.93 -2.05 21.85
C GLY A 765 -8.14 -2.63 22.59
N THR A 766 -7.95 -3.21 23.79
CA THR A 766 -9.05 -3.78 24.61
C THR A 766 -9.70 -2.77 25.56
N PHE A 767 -9.22 -1.52 25.59
CA PHE A 767 -9.72 -0.50 26.52
C PHE A 767 -11.07 0.04 26.07
N SER A 768 -11.95 0.34 27.04
CA SER A 768 -13.17 1.13 26.77
C SER A 768 -12.81 2.57 26.39
N GLY A 769 -13.74 3.30 25.77
CA GLY A 769 -13.53 4.71 25.40
C GLY A 769 -13.08 5.57 26.58
N GLY A 770 -13.74 5.44 27.75
CA GLY A 770 -13.32 6.15 28.96
C GLY A 770 -11.94 5.75 29.50
N MET A 771 -11.52 4.50 29.32
CA MET A 771 -10.15 4.08 29.68
C MET A 771 -9.09 4.67 28.73
N LYS A 772 -9.38 4.74 27.42
CA LYS A 772 -8.52 5.38 26.42
C LYS A 772 -8.37 6.88 26.71
N ARG A 773 -9.48 7.55 26.98
CA ARG A 773 -9.52 8.97 27.33
C ARG A 773 -8.66 9.29 28.57
N ARG A 774 -8.78 8.48 29.62
CA ARG A 774 -7.93 8.61 30.82
C ARG A 774 -6.45 8.44 30.51
N LEU A 775 -6.09 7.49 29.65
CA LEU A 775 -4.70 7.31 29.22
C LEU A 775 -4.20 8.50 28.38
N SER A 776 -5.03 9.08 27.52
CA SER A 776 -4.71 10.30 26.77
C SER A 776 -4.40 11.49 27.70
N VAL A 777 -5.18 11.65 28.78
CA VAL A 777 -4.91 12.66 29.81
C VAL A 777 -3.57 12.38 30.49
N VAL A 778 -3.26 11.15 30.87
CA VAL A 778 -1.94 10.79 31.44
C VAL A 778 -0.81 11.17 30.48
N ILE A 779 -0.91 10.79 29.21
CA ILE A 779 0.12 11.06 28.19
C ILE A 779 0.37 12.57 28.05
N SER A 780 -0.68 13.39 28.12
CA SER A 780 -0.55 14.85 28.05
C SER A 780 0.27 15.45 29.20
N THR A 781 0.31 14.79 30.36
CA THR A 781 1.07 15.25 31.55
C THR A 781 2.51 14.76 31.62
N ILE A 782 2.95 13.90 30.68
CA ILE A 782 4.32 13.36 30.68
C ILE A 782 5.33 14.49 30.45
N GLY A 783 6.43 14.45 31.21
CA GLY A 783 7.52 15.43 31.15
C GLY A 783 7.17 16.79 31.75
N ASP A 784 6.14 16.83 32.61
CA ASP A 784 5.72 18.01 33.39
C ASP A 784 5.68 19.32 32.57
N PRO A 785 4.88 19.37 31.48
CA PRO A 785 4.82 20.53 30.60
C PRO A 785 4.40 21.81 31.33
N LYS A 786 4.89 22.96 30.85
CA LYS A 786 4.53 24.29 31.37
C LYS A 786 3.14 24.74 30.90
N VAL A 787 2.74 24.31 29.70
CA VAL A 787 1.41 24.58 29.14
C VAL A 787 0.69 23.26 28.85
N LEU A 788 -0.53 23.13 29.34
CA LEU A 788 -1.37 21.97 29.11
C LEU A 788 -2.63 22.34 28.32
N PHE A 789 -2.86 21.63 27.22
CA PHE A 789 -3.99 21.80 26.33
C PHE A 789 -4.89 20.57 26.39
N LEU A 790 -6.12 20.72 26.88
CA LEU A 790 -7.07 19.63 27.06
C LEU A 790 -8.33 19.90 26.24
N ASP A 791 -8.57 19.11 25.20
CA ASP A 791 -9.75 19.25 24.34
C ASP A 791 -10.81 18.22 24.74
N GLU A 792 -11.77 18.58 25.59
CA GLU A 792 -12.82 17.68 26.10
C GLU A 792 -12.30 16.44 26.86
N PRO A 793 -11.56 16.60 27.99
CA PRO A 793 -10.84 15.49 28.63
C PRO A 793 -11.73 14.48 29.35
N THR A 794 -12.96 14.82 29.74
CA THR A 794 -13.83 13.93 30.54
C THR A 794 -15.08 13.44 29.81
N THR A 795 -15.16 13.64 28.50
CA THR A 795 -16.28 13.18 27.67
C THR A 795 -16.36 11.66 27.61
N GLY A 796 -17.57 11.12 27.76
CA GLY A 796 -17.81 9.67 27.69
C GLY A 796 -17.27 8.88 28.89
N MET A 797 -16.93 9.55 29.99
CA MET A 797 -16.56 8.91 31.26
C MET A 797 -17.77 8.81 32.20
N ASP A 798 -17.75 7.80 33.07
CA ASP A 798 -18.67 7.71 34.19
C ASP A 798 -18.41 8.84 35.22
N PRO A 799 -19.44 9.26 36.00
CA PRO A 799 -19.31 10.37 36.94
C PRO A 799 -18.21 10.20 37.99
N VAL A 800 -17.93 8.96 38.42
CA VAL A 800 -16.91 8.66 39.44
C VAL A 800 -15.52 8.85 38.86
N ASN A 801 -15.22 8.24 37.71
CA ASN A 801 -13.93 8.41 37.05
C ASN A 801 -13.69 9.85 36.60
N ARG A 802 -14.74 10.58 36.19
CA ARG A 802 -14.65 12.02 35.89
C ARG A 802 -14.14 12.83 37.08
N ARG A 803 -14.68 12.61 38.29
CA ARG A 803 -14.21 13.29 39.51
C ARG A 803 -12.75 12.99 39.85
N HIS A 804 -12.29 11.76 39.60
CA HIS A 804 -10.88 11.41 39.79
C HIS A 804 -9.96 12.14 38.81
N VAL A 805 -10.37 12.26 37.54
CA VAL A 805 -9.63 13.04 36.54
C VAL A 805 -9.61 14.52 36.93
N TRP A 806 -10.71 15.08 37.41
CA TRP A 806 -10.76 16.47 37.89
C TRP A 806 -9.81 16.70 39.06
N ALA A 807 -9.82 15.83 40.07
CA ALA A 807 -8.90 15.93 41.19
C ALA A 807 -7.43 15.82 40.77
N PHE A 808 -7.14 14.97 39.78
CA PHE A 808 -5.81 14.87 39.18
C PHE A 808 -5.40 16.14 38.44
N LEU A 809 -6.29 16.73 37.63
CA LEU A 809 -6.02 17.96 36.88
C LEU A 809 -5.87 19.16 37.81
N GLU A 810 -6.69 19.26 38.86
CA GLU A 810 -6.61 20.30 39.89
C GLU A 810 -5.28 20.23 40.64
N ALA A 811 -4.80 19.02 40.98
CA ALA A 811 -3.48 18.84 41.57
C ALA A 811 -2.34 19.17 40.58
N PHE A 812 -2.56 18.96 39.28
CA PHE A 812 -1.57 19.21 38.23
C PHE A 812 -1.51 20.68 37.78
N LYS A 813 -2.58 21.47 37.91
CA LYS A 813 -2.61 22.86 37.39
C LYS A 813 -1.66 23.82 38.12
N LYS A 814 -1.24 23.50 39.36
CA LYS A 814 -0.39 24.38 40.18
C LYS A 814 0.90 24.80 39.45
N GLY A 815 1.07 26.11 39.25
CA GLY A 815 2.23 26.71 38.58
C GLY A 815 2.28 26.52 37.06
N ARG A 816 1.24 25.96 36.44
CA ARG A 816 1.18 25.68 34.99
C ARG A 816 0.03 26.46 34.34
N VAL A 817 0.19 26.79 33.07
CA VAL A 817 -0.90 27.36 32.26
C VAL A 817 -1.72 26.22 31.69
N THR A 818 -3.01 26.15 32.00
CA THR A 818 -3.88 25.08 31.48
C THR A 818 -5.03 25.70 30.69
N VAL A 819 -5.24 25.21 29.46
CA VAL A 819 -6.41 25.59 28.66
C VAL A 819 -7.24 24.35 28.40
N LEU A 820 -8.48 24.42 28.84
CA LEU A 820 -9.45 23.34 28.80
C LEU A 820 -10.60 23.75 27.88
N THR A 821 -10.90 22.98 26.85
CA THR A 821 -12.20 23.10 26.18
C THR A 821 -13.17 22.11 26.82
N THR A 822 -14.39 22.57 27.07
CA THR A 822 -15.44 21.68 27.54
C THR A 822 -16.80 22.17 27.09
N HIS A 823 -17.74 21.24 26.98
CA HIS A 823 -19.16 21.54 26.87
C HIS A 823 -19.91 21.23 28.18
N ALA A 824 -19.24 20.67 29.18
CA ALA A 824 -19.81 20.39 30.49
C ALA A 824 -19.60 21.61 31.40
N MET A 825 -20.69 22.32 31.71
CA MET A 825 -20.62 23.50 32.59
C MET A 825 -20.11 23.15 33.98
N GLU A 826 -20.44 21.96 34.49
CA GLU A 826 -19.92 21.45 35.76
C GLU A 826 -18.39 21.34 35.78
N GLU A 827 -17.77 20.97 34.65
CA GLU A 827 -16.32 20.83 34.55
C GLU A 827 -15.62 22.20 34.55
N ALA A 828 -16.20 23.17 33.86
CA ALA A 828 -15.71 24.55 33.87
C ALA A 828 -15.92 25.22 35.24
N ASP A 829 -17.00 24.91 35.95
CA ASP A 829 -17.25 25.40 37.31
C ASP A 829 -16.25 24.80 38.31
N ALA A 830 -15.97 23.49 38.20
CA ALA A 830 -15.08 22.79 39.12
C ALA A 830 -13.58 23.09 38.92
N LEU A 831 -13.12 23.26 37.68
CA LEU A 831 -11.69 23.40 37.36
C LEU A 831 -11.27 24.82 36.94
N GLY A 832 -12.20 25.62 36.41
CA GLY A 832 -11.90 26.88 35.74
C GLY A 832 -11.67 28.05 36.69
N ASP A 833 -10.46 28.63 36.65
CA ASP A 833 -10.16 29.89 37.35
C ASP A 833 -10.74 31.08 36.55
N ARG A 834 -10.67 31.01 35.22
CA ARG A 834 -11.36 31.90 34.28
C ARG A 834 -12.14 31.11 33.26
N ILE A 835 -13.32 31.61 32.92
CA ILE A 835 -14.21 31.03 31.94
C ILE A 835 -14.31 31.99 30.75
N ALA A 836 -14.09 31.44 29.55
CA ALA A 836 -14.24 32.13 28.28
C ALA A 836 -15.42 31.53 27.51
N VAL A 837 -16.44 32.34 27.21
CA VAL A 837 -17.61 31.88 26.44
C VAL A 837 -17.44 32.27 24.98
N MET A 838 -17.37 31.27 24.10
CA MET A 838 -17.18 31.41 22.67
C MET A 838 -18.47 31.08 21.91
N ALA A 839 -18.87 31.96 21.00
CA ALA A 839 -20.02 31.75 20.11
C ALA A 839 -19.70 32.24 18.69
N LEU A 840 -20.11 31.47 17.67
CA LEU A 840 -19.94 31.80 16.25
C LEU A 840 -18.51 32.23 15.86
N GLY A 841 -17.49 31.60 16.44
CA GLY A 841 -16.08 31.89 16.14
C GLY A 841 -15.51 33.13 16.84
N ARG A 842 -16.20 33.73 17.81
CA ARG A 842 -15.77 34.91 18.57
C ARG A 842 -15.89 34.69 20.09
N LEU A 843 -15.06 35.39 20.85
CA LEU A 843 -15.18 35.48 22.31
C LEU A 843 -16.31 36.45 22.66
N ARG A 844 -17.27 36.03 23.49
CA ARG A 844 -18.45 36.82 23.87
C ARG A 844 -18.38 37.35 25.29
N ALA A 845 -17.89 36.54 26.21
CA ALA A 845 -17.74 36.91 27.61
C ALA A 845 -16.49 36.23 28.17
N LEU A 846 -15.85 36.90 29.13
CA LEU A 846 -14.62 36.45 29.77
C LEU A 846 -14.65 36.85 31.25
N GLY A 847 -14.33 35.93 32.14
CA GLY A 847 -14.14 36.25 33.56
C GLY A 847 -14.28 35.04 34.48
N PRO A 848 -14.07 35.23 35.79
CA PRO A 848 -14.35 34.21 36.80
C PRO A 848 -15.83 33.82 36.79
N ASN A 849 -16.14 32.60 37.27
CA ASN A 849 -17.52 32.09 37.31
C ASN A 849 -18.50 33.04 38.04
N ILE A 850 -18.09 33.55 39.20
CA ILE A 850 -18.90 34.46 40.00
C ILE A 850 -19.16 35.77 39.24
N HIS A 851 -18.16 36.30 38.53
CA HIS A 851 -18.30 37.52 37.72
C HIS A 851 -19.29 37.32 36.58
N LEU A 852 -19.22 36.21 35.85
CA LEU A 852 -20.15 35.92 34.75
C LEU A 852 -21.59 35.74 35.24
N LYS A 853 -21.80 35.03 36.36
CA LYS A 853 -23.11 34.91 37.02
C LYS A 853 -23.62 36.28 37.49
N ASN A 854 -22.74 37.14 38.01
CA ASN A 854 -23.05 38.49 38.50
C ASN A 854 -23.14 39.56 37.41
N LYS A 855 -22.69 39.31 36.18
CA LYS A 855 -22.84 40.23 35.04
C LYS A 855 -24.03 39.84 34.17
N PHE A 856 -24.12 38.58 33.76
CA PHE A 856 -25.11 38.10 32.79
C PHE A 856 -26.28 37.32 33.39
N GLY A 857 -26.16 36.85 34.63
CA GLY A 857 -27.24 36.18 35.35
C GLY A 857 -28.44 37.10 35.60
N LEU A 858 -29.63 36.50 35.69
CA LEU A 858 -30.88 37.26 35.92
C LEU A 858 -31.19 37.48 37.40
N GLY A 859 -30.46 36.87 38.34
CA GLY A 859 -30.72 36.93 39.77
C GLY A 859 -30.86 35.53 40.37
N TYR A 860 -31.93 35.31 41.15
CA TYR A 860 -32.23 34.04 41.79
C TYR A 860 -33.43 33.33 41.14
N ARG A 861 -33.40 31.99 41.16
CA ARG A 861 -34.52 31.11 40.83
C ARG A 861 -35.15 30.60 42.12
N ILE A 862 -36.47 30.72 42.20
CA ILE A 862 -37.27 30.21 43.31
C ILE A 862 -38.16 29.11 42.76
N GLY A 863 -37.89 27.87 43.17
CA GLY A 863 -38.80 26.74 42.96
C GLY A 863 -39.77 26.63 44.12
N LEU A 864 -41.06 26.51 43.84
CA LEU A 864 -42.12 26.38 44.82
C LEU A 864 -43.03 25.21 44.44
N THR A 865 -43.24 24.26 45.35
CA THR A 865 -44.24 23.21 45.19
C THR A 865 -45.41 23.57 46.09
N ALA A 866 -46.59 23.78 45.50
CA ALA A 866 -47.80 24.15 46.25
C ALA A 866 -48.56 22.89 46.68
N ARG A 867 -49.25 22.96 47.85
CA ARG A 867 -50.17 21.89 48.27
C ARG A 867 -51.42 21.87 47.39
N LEU A 868 -51.88 20.67 47.01
CA LEU A 868 -53.06 20.44 46.17
C LEU A 868 -54.28 21.25 46.64
N GLY A 869 -54.81 22.12 45.76
CA GLY A 869 -55.96 22.99 46.01
C GLY A 869 -55.77 24.48 45.67
N TYR A 870 -54.53 24.92 45.39
CA TYR A 870 -54.19 26.34 45.10
C TYR A 870 -53.50 26.55 43.74
N THR A 871 -53.61 25.61 42.79
CA THR A 871 -52.89 25.62 41.51
C THR A 871 -53.34 26.70 40.52
N ASP A 872 -54.55 27.26 40.68
CA ASP A 872 -55.14 28.19 39.70
C ASP A 872 -54.65 29.65 39.81
N VAL A 873 -53.83 29.97 40.82
CA VAL A 873 -53.39 31.36 41.09
C VAL A 873 -52.05 31.70 40.42
N ALA A 874 -51.33 30.72 39.87
CA ALA A 874 -49.98 30.93 39.33
C ALA A 874 -49.93 30.72 37.80
N LYS A 875 -49.88 31.82 37.04
CA LYS A 875 -49.62 31.77 35.58
C LYS A 875 -48.14 31.40 35.33
N ASN A 876 -47.98 30.26 34.64
CA ASN A 876 -46.75 29.52 34.37
C ASN A 876 -45.65 30.22 33.54
N LEU A 877 -44.40 29.83 33.78
CA LEU A 877 -43.28 29.92 32.82
C LEU A 877 -42.66 28.55 32.46
N ASP A 878 -42.95 27.47 33.20
CA ASP A 878 -42.73 26.07 32.78
C ASP A 878 -43.40 25.15 33.82
N ASP A 879 -44.19 24.19 33.35
CA ASP A 879 -44.99 23.29 34.19
C ASP A 879 -44.45 21.86 34.02
N SER A 880 -43.57 21.44 34.93
CA SER A 880 -43.03 20.08 34.95
C SER A 880 -43.08 19.57 36.39
N ALA A 881 -43.99 18.61 36.63
CA ALA A 881 -44.15 17.88 37.88
C ALA A 881 -44.64 18.66 39.13
N GLY A 882 -45.44 19.73 38.97
CA GLY A 882 -46.09 20.43 40.09
C GLY A 882 -45.20 21.42 40.86
N ALA A 883 -43.98 21.68 40.37
CA ALA A 883 -43.09 22.71 40.88
C ALA A 883 -43.16 23.98 40.01
N LEU A 884 -43.59 25.10 40.60
CA LEU A 884 -43.60 26.43 40.00
C LEU A 884 -42.20 27.05 40.09
N MET A 885 -41.61 27.39 38.94
CA MET A 885 -40.29 28.02 38.87
C MET A 885 -40.40 29.51 38.56
N TYR A 886 -40.10 30.37 39.55
CA TYR A 886 -40.05 31.83 39.39
C TYR A 886 -38.62 32.31 39.17
N ARG A 887 -38.45 33.24 38.22
CA ARG A 887 -37.19 33.96 38.01
C ARG A 887 -37.32 35.35 38.62
N VAL A 888 -36.47 35.67 39.61
CA VAL A 888 -36.44 36.98 40.25
C VAL A 888 -35.38 37.84 39.55
N PRO A 889 -35.75 38.93 38.86
CA PRO A 889 -34.81 39.87 38.27
C PRO A 889 -33.93 40.53 39.34
N ARG A 890 -32.70 40.90 38.99
CA ARG A 890 -31.76 41.54 39.93
C ARG A 890 -32.32 42.75 40.68
N SER A 891 -33.17 43.54 40.05
CA SER A 891 -33.83 44.71 40.64
C SER A 891 -34.71 44.37 41.86
N PHE A 892 -35.11 43.11 42.02
CA PHE A 892 -35.92 42.63 43.14
C PHE A 892 -35.14 41.80 44.16
N THR A 893 -33.81 41.70 44.03
CA THR A 893 -32.95 40.91 44.93
C THR A 893 -33.05 41.38 46.38
N GLU A 894 -33.18 42.68 46.61
CA GLU A 894 -33.30 43.26 47.96
C GLU A 894 -34.57 42.82 48.69
N LYS A 895 -35.61 42.39 47.96
CA LYS A 895 -36.88 41.89 48.50
C LYS A 895 -36.89 40.37 48.72
N VAL A 896 -35.87 39.65 48.27
CA VAL A 896 -35.77 38.19 48.44
C VAL A 896 -35.75 37.77 49.92
N PRO A 897 -35.01 38.44 50.83
CA PRO A 897 -35.04 38.11 52.25
C PRO A 897 -36.43 38.30 52.89
N GLU A 898 -37.17 39.33 52.47
CA GLU A 898 -38.54 39.60 52.93
C GLU A 898 -39.51 38.51 52.43
N PHE A 899 -39.35 38.09 51.17
CA PHE A 899 -40.10 36.98 50.58
C PHE A 899 -39.81 35.62 51.26
N VAL A 900 -38.55 35.33 51.60
CA VAL A 900 -38.19 34.12 52.36
C VAL A 900 -38.84 34.13 53.75
N ARG A 901 -38.81 35.28 54.45
CA ARG A 901 -39.50 35.43 55.74
C ARG A 901 -41.01 35.24 55.63
N MET A 902 -41.63 35.70 54.54
CA MET A 902 -43.05 35.49 54.27
C MET A 902 -43.38 34.00 54.09
N ILE A 903 -42.58 33.25 53.33
CA ILE A 903 -42.78 31.81 53.13
C ILE A 903 -42.57 31.01 54.43
N GLU A 904 -41.59 31.41 55.26
CA GLU A 904 -41.32 30.76 56.54
C GLU A 904 -42.37 31.07 57.62
N SER A 905 -43.16 32.14 57.43
CA SER A 905 -44.27 32.51 58.32
C SER A 905 -45.44 31.51 58.27
N GLY A 906 -46.31 31.53 59.29
CA GLY A 906 -47.41 30.56 59.44
C GLY A 906 -48.39 30.52 58.26
N GLU A 907 -48.59 31.64 57.56
CA GLU A 907 -49.45 31.71 56.37
C GLU A 907 -48.79 31.06 55.14
N GLY A 908 -47.48 31.22 54.95
CA GLY A 908 -46.72 30.63 53.85
C GLY A 908 -46.61 29.10 53.93
N LYS A 909 -46.49 28.55 55.15
CA LYS A 909 -46.45 27.10 55.41
C LYS A 909 -47.75 26.35 55.07
N ASN A 910 -48.87 27.06 54.97
CA ASN A 910 -50.15 26.46 54.57
C ASN A 910 -50.28 26.31 53.05
N VAL A 911 -49.57 27.13 52.28
CA VAL A 911 -49.66 27.20 50.81
C VAL A 911 -48.52 26.45 50.12
N VAL A 912 -47.29 26.56 50.64
CA VAL A 912 -46.08 26.00 50.03
C VAL A 912 -45.64 24.73 50.77
N GLU A 913 -45.54 23.62 50.07
CA GLU A 913 -45.10 22.33 50.60
C GLU A 913 -43.57 22.24 50.68
N SER A 914 -42.90 22.65 49.62
CA SER A 914 -41.43 22.74 49.56
C SER A 914 -41.02 23.92 48.71
N TRP A 915 -39.92 24.56 49.07
CA TRP A 915 -39.34 25.64 48.29
C TRP A 915 -37.82 25.52 48.22
N GLY A 916 -37.24 26.05 47.16
CA GLY A 916 -35.80 26.11 46.97
C GLY A 916 -35.39 27.40 46.29
N LEU A 917 -34.38 28.06 46.86
CA LEU A 917 -33.70 29.20 46.25
C LEU A 917 -32.40 28.71 45.63
N SER A 918 -32.23 28.95 44.34
CA SER A 918 -30.99 28.66 43.62
C SER A 918 -30.49 29.90 42.90
N GLN A 919 -29.18 30.11 42.84
CA GLN A 919 -28.62 31.15 42.01
C GLN A 919 -28.67 30.71 40.54
N THR A 920 -28.71 31.66 39.62
CA THR A 920 -28.57 31.38 38.18
C THR A 920 -27.31 30.54 37.90
N THR A 921 -27.51 29.40 37.24
CA THR A 921 -26.44 28.49 36.87
C THR A 921 -25.62 29.07 35.72
N LEU A 922 -24.36 28.63 35.61
CA LEU A 922 -23.50 29.00 34.48
C LEU A 922 -24.11 28.59 33.13
N GLU A 923 -24.87 27.49 33.11
CA GLU A 923 -25.61 27.01 31.95
C GLU A 923 -26.65 28.01 31.44
N GLU A 924 -27.40 28.67 32.32
CA GLU A 924 -28.37 29.69 31.89
C GLU A 924 -27.70 30.93 31.33
N VAL A 925 -26.63 31.39 31.98
CA VAL A 925 -25.80 32.50 31.49
C VAL A 925 -25.30 32.19 30.08
N PHE A 926 -24.79 30.97 29.90
CA PHE A 926 -24.32 30.47 28.62
C PHE A 926 -25.41 30.42 27.54
N LEU A 927 -26.58 29.85 27.84
CA LEU A 927 -27.72 29.78 26.91
C LEU A 927 -28.18 31.17 26.48
N ARG A 928 -28.20 32.13 27.40
CA ARG A 928 -28.55 33.52 27.10
C ARG A 928 -27.54 34.16 26.16
N LEU A 929 -26.25 34.06 26.46
CA LEU A 929 -25.17 34.60 25.62
C LEU A 929 -25.20 34.02 24.21
N ILE A 930 -25.52 32.73 24.08
CA ILE A 930 -25.69 32.10 22.76
C ILE A 930 -26.92 32.63 22.03
N ARG A 931 -28.08 32.71 22.69
CA ARG A 931 -29.32 33.24 22.05
C ARG A 931 -29.11 34.65 21.55
N GLN A 932 -28.49 35.50 22.37
CA GLN A 932 -28.12 36.85 21.98
C GLN A 932 -27.16 36.82 20.78
N ALA A 933 -26.13 35.96 20.83
CA ALA A 933 -25.17 35.87 19.74
C ALA A 933 -25.76 35.36 18.41
N VAL A 934 -26.77 34.50 18.47
CA VAL A 934 -27.50 34.00 17.29
C VAL A 934 -28.44 35.06 16.73
N ALA A 935 -29.13 35.81 17.59
CA ALA A 935 -29.98 36.92 17.17
C ALA A 935 -29.17 38.00 16.43
N GLU A 936 -28.05 38.44 17.01
CA GLU A 936 -27.12 39.42 16.41
C GLU A 936 -26.44 38.92 15.11
N ALA A 937 -26.47 37.62 14.83
CA ALA A 937 -25.91 37.08 13.59
C ALA A 937 -26.98 36.84 12.51
N ALA A 938 -28.26 36.89 12.89
CA ALA A 938 -29.39 36.83 11.97
C ALA A 938 -29.77 38.23 11.46
N GLU A 939 -29.54 39.26 12.28
CA GLU A 939 -29.46 40.67 11.89
C GLU A 939 -28.18 40.94 11.07
#